data_AF-A0A9P5UYU0-F1
#
_entry.id   AF-A0A9P5UYU0-F1
#
_cell.length_a   1.000
_cell.length_b   1.000
_cell.length_c   1.000
_cell.angle_alpha   90.00
_cell.angle_beta   90.00
_cell.angle_gamma   90.00
#
_symmetry.space_group_name_H-M   'P 1'
#
loop_
_entity.id
_entity.type
_entity.pdbx_description
1 polymer ?
#
loop_
_entity_poly.entity_id
_entity_poly.type
_entity_poly.pdbx_seq_one_letter_code
_entity_poly.pdbx_strand_id
1 'polypeptide(L)'
;MPAEIKDLIKATEESSLSSEARKAHASKVADQVKRLGVIKSFHEGHLVKTLTSLLENKKQGHLREAALLILAEVSKAVGQAGEPYLIPLMPRVLDGYADKVASVRDAADSASKAIMALPSMYAVKLLLPVLFDTIENGKWQSQCGSLKILTGLSKTSPKQISNCLSEIVPILSASMWSTRPEVQDEATKTTTACFDVVGNPDLTKSIPFLVGCIKNPEEAPECIHQLASTTFVTTVEAPTLAIMNPLLIRGLAERSPAIQRQTAVIIDNMCKLVENPAHAHQFLPKLLPGLDRMIEISASPELRSVAECARATLVRVGGGEKAHEDSAVNIAYEVKPAEVFEQIKKSLGEKVKIDDFVKTSLNYSAGLCSELIAARDFESSAWHASIEPYLTTFVSRDDAKRVATEVHKHFVDYDAKNARDNAAVEDVEEGELLCDCEFSLAYGGMILLNKTRLNLRRGQRYGLCGPNGVGKSTLMRAIADGQLEGFPPADELRTVFVEHNLQAEEADLPVVQFMFADPKLEDIPHEEVVERLASVGFTPAMQQQAVGSLSGGWKMKLELARAMLMNADILLLDEPTNHLDVHNVAWLENYLTSLTNVTSMIVSHDSSFLDTVCTGIIHYESRKLKKYRGNLSKFVEQYPDAKSYYELKSSLVTFKLPEPGFLDGVKSKDKSLLRFVNISFTYPGNTVPTIRNMSAQVSLNSRVAVIGPNGAGKSTLIKVLTGETVPQVGEVIKHPNLRVAYVAQHAFHHVEMHLTKTPNEYIRWRYQYGEDRELASKATRQITPEEEAQMKKLIAWEIDGNIMKLQIDDIYGRRKAKRSFEYEVQWVGRPFDDNAWISREKLEEWGFEKLVQAFDDKEAARAGAWTRSLTAVEVERHLGDLGLPSEFATHNHIKGLSGGQKVKVVLAAAMWLNPHILVLDEPTNYLDRDSLGALTEALRDFGGGVVIISHHRDFTDAICTETWSIQAGELTVTGNNYTQRAESKIVQQEAETKIDAFGNVEKVKSTRKLSRKEIKEKQKRRAAAIKRGEEVSDSEDEL
;
A
#
# COMPACT_ATOMS: atom_id res chain seq x y z
N MET A 1 56.72 -10.14 41.14
CA MET A 1 56.46 -11.50 40.60
C MET A 1 56.86 -12.58 41.60
N PRO A 2 55.92 -13.40 42.10
CA PRO A 2 56.22 -14.62 42.85
C PRO A 2 57.21 -15.50 42.08
N ALA A 3 58.21 -16.07 42.75
CA ALA A 3 59.27 -16.86 42.12
C ALA A 3 58.69 -18.02 41.28
N GLU A 4 57.64 -18.66 41.80
CA GLU A 4 56.94 -19.78 41.17
C GLU A 4 56.34 -19.43 39.80
N ILE A 5 55.70 -18.25 39.65
CA ILE A 5 55.18 -17.80 38.35
C ILE A 5 56.33 -17.47 37.40
N LYS A 6 57.38 -16.81 37.91
CA LYS A 6 58.53 -16.39 37.10
C LYS A 6 59.28 -17.58 36.51
N ASP A 7 59.45 -18.64 37.29
CA ASP A 7 60.15 -19.85 36.85
C ASP A 7 59.32 -20.66 35.85
N LEU A 8 57.99 -20.71 36.04
CA LEU A 8 57.07 -21.34 35.08
C LEU A 8 57.01 -20.58 33.75
N ILE A 9 57.04 -19.23 33.78
CA ILE A 9 57.13 -18.43 32.54
C ILE A 9 58.45 -18.71 31.84
N LYS A 10 59.59 -18.69 32.53
CA LYS A 10 60.89 -19.03 31.92
C LYS A 10 60.89 -20.42 31.28
N ALA A 11 60.23 -21.40 31.90
CA ALA A 11 60.10 -22.73 31.32
C ALA A 11 59.33 -22.73 29.99
N THR A 12 58.42 -21.77 29.74
CA THR A 12 57.75 -21.64 28.43
C THR A 12 58.62 -20.98 27.36
N GLU A 13 59.67 -20.26 27.77
CA GLU A 13 60.55 -19.46 26.89
C GLU A 13 61.60 -20.32 26.17
N GLU A 14 61.77 -21.59 26.55
CA GLU A 14 62.77 -22.47 25.94
C GLU A 14 62.52 -22.68 24.44
N SER A 15 63.53 -22.35 23.62
CA SER A 15 63.44 -22.40 22.16
C SER A 15 63.33 -23.82 21.59
N SER A 16 63.75 -24.84 22.35
CA SER A 16 63.70 -26.26 21.99
C SER A 16 62.32 -26.91 22.18
N LEU A 17 61.38 -26.23 22.85
CA LEU A 17 60.05 -26.77 23.10
C LEU A 17 59.19 -26.76 21.83
N SER A 18 58.46 -27.87 21.62
CA SER A 18 57.35 -27.92 20.67
C SER A 18 56.19 -27.03 21.15
N SER A 19 55.32 -26.60 20.22
CA SER A 19 54.14 -25.78 20.57
C SER A 19 53.21 -26.48 21.57
N GLU A 20 53.05 -27.80 21.47
CA GLU A 20 52.26 -28.59 22.43
C GLU A 20 52.88 -28.60 23.82
N ALA A 21 54.20 -28.80 23.92
CA ALA A 21 54.92 -28.76 25.19
C ALA A 21 54.85 -27.35 25.82
N ARG A 22 55.01 -26.31 25.00
CA ARG A 22 54.88 -24.91 25.42
C ARG A 22 53.48 -24.59 25.96
N LYS A 23 52.43 -25.11 25.31
CA LYS A 23 51.05 -25.01 25.79
C LYS A 23 50.83 -25.74 27.12
N ALA A 24 51.41 -26.92 27.31
CA ALA A 24 51.38 -27.61 28.60
C ALA A 24 52.06 -26.81 29.72
N HIS A 25 53.17 -26.13 29.44
CA HIS A 25 53.80 -25.22 30.41
C HIS A 25 52.95 -23.96 30.67
N ALA A 26 52.33 -23.39 29.63
CA ALA A 26 51.40 -22.27 29.77
C ALA A 26 50.20 -22.61 30.67
N SER A 27 49.67 -23.85 30.57
CA SER A 27 48.61 -24.35 31.44
C SER A 27 49.03 -24.37 32.92
N LYS A 28 50.27 -24.77 33.22
CA LYS A 28 50.82 -24.71 34.60
C LYS A 28 50.92 -23.28 35.12
N VAL A 29 51.26 -22.30 34.26
CA VAL A 29 51.22 -20.88 34.63
C VAL A 29 49.79 -20.47 34.99
N ALA A 30 48.81 -20.87 34.18
CA ALA A 30 47.40 -20.58 34.40
C ALA A 30 46.86 -21.18 35.71
N ASP A 31 47.21 -22.43 36.03
CA ASP A 31 46.86 -23.08 37.30
C ASP A 31 47.42 -22.32 38.51
N GLN A 32 48.66 -21.85 38.41
CA GLN A 32 49.28 -21.08 39.48
C GLN A 32 48.65 -19.68 39.63
N VAL A 33 48.28 -19.05 38.51
CA VAL A 33 47.54 -17.78 38.52
C VAL A 33 46.16 -17.97 39.16
N LYS A 34 45.45 -19.05 38.84
CA LYS A 34 44.15 -19.38 39.45
C LYS A 34 44.26 -19.56 40.97
N ARG A 35 45.34 -20.19 41.44
CA ARG A 35 45.60 -20.42 42.87
C ARG A 35 45.93 -19.12 43.63
N LEU A 36 46.71 -18.24 43.03
CA LEU A 36 47.18 -17.00 43.66
C LEU A 36 46.17 -15.84 43.58
N GLY A 37 45.29 -15.87 42.58
CA GLY A 37 44.31 -14.83 42.32
C GLY A 37 44.89 -13.61 41.61
N VAL A 38 43.99 -12.76 41.09
CA VAL A 38 44.33 -11.67 40.16
C VAL A 38 45.24 -10.61 40.80
N ILE A 39 45.06 -10.24 42.08
CA ILE A 39 45.95 -9.28 42.76
C ILE A 39 47.40 -9.76 42.80
N LYS A 40 47.64 -10.95 43.35
CA LYS A 40 49.00 -11.46 43.57
C LYS A 40 49.72 -11.75 42.24
N SER A 41 48.95 -12.15 41.23
CA SER A 41 49.50 -12.47 39.91
C SER A 41 49.67 -11.24 39.01
N PHE A 42 48.72 -10.30 38.98
CA PHE A 42 48.73 -9.19 38.02
C PHE A 42 49.33 -7.92 38.64
N HIS A 43 48.90 -7.55 39.85
CA HIS A 43 49.37 -6.34 40.54
C HIS A 43 50.78 -6.53 41.12
N GLU A 44 50.92 -7.38 42.14
CA GLU A 44 52.21 -7.68 42.79
C GLU A 44 53.12 -8.54 41.89
N GLY A 45 52.46 -9.32 41.02
CA GLY A 45 53.13 -10.25 40.13
C GLY A 45 53.69 -9.59 38.88
N HIS A 46 53.18 -8.43 38.47
CA HIS A 46 53.51 -7.74 37.22
C HIS A 46 53.37 -8.62 35.96
N LEU A 47 52.50 -9.63 35.98
CA LEU A 47 52.33 -10.60 34.88
C LEU A 47 52.02 -9.90 33.55
N VAL A 48 51.08 -8.94 33.54
CA VAL A 48 50.69 -8.18 32.35
C VAL A 48 51.88 -7.46 31.73
N LYS A 49 52.74 -6.83 32.55
CA LYS A 49 53.94 -6.12 32.09
C LYS A 49 54.97 -7.08 31.50
N THR A 50 55.16 -8.25 32.12
CA THR A 50 56.07 -9.29 31.60
C THR A 50 55.58 -9.84 30.27
N LEU A 51 54.30 -10.18 30.14
CA LEU A 51 53.72 -10.68 28.89
C LEU A 51 53.78 -9.63 27.78
N THR A 52 53.54 -8.35 28.11
CA THR A 52 53.70 -7.24 27.16
C THR A 52 55.14 -7.19 26.60
N SER A 53 56.15 -7.29 27.47
CA SER A 53 57.56 -7.29 27.04
C SER A 53 57.91 -8.49 26.16
N LEU A 54 57.29 -9.65 26.38
CA LEU A 54 57.52 -10.84 25.55
C LEU A 54 56.86 -10.72 24.18
N LEU A 55 55.63 -10.17 24.12
CA LEU A 55 54.91 -9.89 22.87
C LEU A 55 55.65 -8.88 21.98
N GLU A 56 56.26 -7.86 22.58
CA GLU A 56 56.99 -6.80 21.87
C GLU A 56 58.38 -7.24 21.37
N ASN A 57 58.81 -8.48 21.67
CA ASN A 57 60.11 -8.98 21.23
C ASN A 57 60.16 -9.19 19.72
N LYS A 58 60.90 -8.32 19.01
CA LYS A 58 61.00 -8.33 17.54
C LYS A 58 61.81 -9.49 16.95
N LYS A 59 62.66 -10.16 17.73
CA LYS A 59 63.67 -11.11 17.20
C LYS A 59 63.27 -12.58 17.41
N GLN A 60 62.65 -12.92 18.53
CA GLN A 60 62.46 -14.31 18.94
C GLN A 60 60.98 -14.71 18.87
N GLY A 61 60.62 -15.50 17.85
CA GLY A 61 59.23 -15.94 17.63
C GLY A 61 58.68 -16.85 18.73
N HIS A 62 59.52 -17.74 19.29
CA HIS A 62 59.12 -18.65 20.37
C HIS A 62 58.70 -17.92 21.66
N LEU A 63 59.27 -16.74 21.94
CA LEU A 63 58.87 -15.92 23.09
C LEU A 63 57.50 -15.28 22.89
N ARG A 64 57.22 -14.81 21.67
CA ARG A 64 55.89 -14.26 21.33
C ARG A 64 54.83 -15.36 21.38
N GLU A 65 55.15 -16.54 20.85
CA GLU A 65 54.29 -17.74 20.94
C GLU A 65 54.02 -18.13 22.41
N ALA A 66 55.05 -18.13 23.26
CA ALA A 66 54.90 -18.41 24.69
C ALA A 66 53.96 -17.41 25.37
N ALA A 67 54.14 -16.12 25.12
CA ALA A 67 53.27 -15.09 25.70
C ALA A 67 51.81 -15.23 25.28
N LEU A 68 51.54 -15.52 24.00
CA LEU A 68 50.19 -15.73 23.48
C LEU A 68 49.54 -17.00 24.06
N LEU A 69 50.28 -18.10 24.17
CA LEU A 69 49.77 -19.33 24.79
C LEU A 69 49.49 -19.14 26.29
N ILE A 70 50.35 -18.39 27.00
CA ILE A 70 50.10 -18.02 28.39
C ILE A 70 48.84 -17.15 28.48
N LEU A 71 48.67 -16.15 27.62
CA LEU A 71 47.47 -15.32 27.60
C LEU A 71 46.21 -16.15 27.35
N ALA A 72 46.26 -17.12 26.42
CA ALA A 72 45.12 -17.99 26.14
C ALA A 72 44.69 -18.82 27.35
N GLU A 73 45.64 -19.46 28.05
CA GLU A 73 45.32 -20.30 29.21
C GLU A 73 45.02 -19.47 30.48
N VAL A 74 45.74 -18.38 30.71
CA VAL A 74 45.49 -17.46 31.84
C VAL A 74 44.11 -16.83 31.73
N SER A 75 43.68 -16.42 30.54
CA SER A 75 42.33 -15.88 30.32
C SER A 75 41.25 -16.85 30.84
N LYS A 76 41.34 -18.12 30.45
CA LYS A 76 40.40 -19.16 30.92
C LYS A 76 40.46 -19.38 32.44
N ALA A 77 41.63 -19.22 33.05
CA ALA A 77 41.84 -19.45 34.48
C ALA A 77 41.31 -18.31 35.36
N VAL A 78 41.44 -17.05 34.94
CA VAL A 78 41.02 -15.88 35.72
C VAL A 78 39.56 -15.49 35.52
N GLY A 79 38.97 -15.84 34.37
CA GLY A 79 37.60 -15.45 34.03
C GLY A 79 37.40 -13.93 33.98
N GLN A 80 36.18 -13.47 34.25
CA GLN A 80 35.78 -12.05 34.19
C GLN A 80 36.68 -11.12 35.03
N ALA A 81 37.23 -11.61 36.15
CA ALA A 81 38.11 -10.82 37.01
C ALA A 81 39.39 -10.32 36.32
N GLY A 82 39.85 -11.01 35.26
CA GLY A 82 41.04 -10.60 34.49
C GLY A 82 40.75 -9.63 33.35
N GLU A 83 39.49 -9.45 32.98
CA GLU A 83 39.04 -8.69 31.81
C GLU A 83 39.60 -7.24 31.73
N PRO A 84 39.55 -6.42 32.80
CA PRO A 84 40.03 -5.02 32.74
C PRO A 84 41.52 -4.89 32.40
N TYR A 85 42.29 -5.95 32.65
CA TYR A 85 43.75 -5.96 32.51
C TYR A 85 44.22 -6.68 31.25
N LEU A 86 43.41 -7.60 30.71
CA LEU A 86 43.75 -8.39 29.52
C LEU A 86 43.24 -7.73 28.23
N ILE A 87 42.10 -7.04 28.25
CA ILE A 87 41.58 -6.31 27.07
C ILE A 87 42.58 -5.29 26.52
N PRO A 88 43.28 -4.47 27.34
CA PRO A 88 44.28 -3.53 26.82
C PRO A 88 45.47 -4.17 26.09
N LEU A 89 45.67 -5.49 26.24
CA LEU A 89 46.68 -6.24 25.48
C LEU A 89 46.17 -6.68 24.11
N MET A 90 44.87 -6.56 23.82
CA MET A 90 44.27 -7.04 22.58
C MET A 90 44.93 -6.49 21.30
N PRO A 91 45.32 -5.20 21.18
CA PRO A 91 46.02 -4.71 19.98
C PRO A 91 47.32 -5.48 19.72
N ARG A 92 48.05 -5.80 20.79
CA ARG A 92 49.32 -6.55 20.73
C ARG A 92 49.12 -8.03 20.43
N VAL A 93 47.98 -8.60 20.85
CA VAL A 93 47.57 -9.96 20.47
C VAL A 93 47.20 -9.98 18.99
N LEU A 94 46.48 -8.97 18.51
CA LEU A 94 46.07 -8.84 17.11
C LEU A 94 47.26 -8.58 16.16
N ASP A 95 48.33 -7.92 16.62
CA ASP A 95 49.59 -7.85 15.88
C ASP A 95 50.18 -9.23 15.57
N GLY A 96 49.92 -10.23 16.42
CA GLY A 96 50.32 -11.61 16.23
C GLY A 96 49.73 -12.27 14.98
N TYR A 97 48.56 -11.82 14.49
CA TYR A 97 47.99 -12.29 13.22
C TYR A 97 48.85 -11.94 12.01
N ALA A 98 49.63 -10.86 12.11
CA ALA A 98 50.56 -10.41 11.08
C ALA A 98 51.99 -10.94 11.27
N ASP A 99 52.21 -11.88 12.20
CA ASP A 99 53.53 -12.46 12.44
C ASP A 99 53.98 -13.34 11.26
N LYS A 100 55.29 -13.41 11.05
CA LYS A 100 55.90 -14.26 10.00
C LYS A 100 55.82 -15.73 10.37
N VAL A 101 55.87 -16.06 11.66
CA VAL A 101 55.88 -17.44 12.17
C VAL A 101 54.46 -17.98 12.30
N ALA A 102 54.18 -19.14 11.72
CA ALA A 102 52.85 -19.74 11.74
C ALA A 102 52.35 -20.08 13.16
N SER A 103 53.20 -20.67 14.00
CA SER A 103 52.83 -21.01 15.38
C SER A 103 52.45 -19.79 16.23
N VAL A 104 53.03 -18.61 15.95
CA VAL A 104 52.66 -17.35 16.59
C VAL A 104 51.28 -16.89 16.13
N ARG A 105 50.96 -17.02 14.84
CA ARG A 105 49.62 -16.70 14.31
C ARG A 105 48.53 -17.59 14.91
N ASP A 106 48.80 -18.89 15.03
CA ASP A 106 47.85 -19.85 15.62
C ASP A 106 47.66 -19.60 17.13
N ALA A 107 48.74 -19.23 17.83
CA ALA A 107 48.69 -18.82 19.23
C ALA A 107 47.93 -17.49 19.40
N ALA A 108 48.08 -16.55 18.48
CA ALA A 108 47.35 -15.28 18.48
C ALA A 108 45.85 -15.49 18.33
N ASP A 109 45.44 -16.41 17.44
CA ASP A 109 44.03 -16.79 17.27
C ASP A 109 43.44 -17.49 18.50
N SER A 110 44.23 -18.34 19.15
CA SER A 110 43.83 -18.98 20.40
C SER A 110 43.69 -17.95 21.54
N ALA A 111 44.62 -17.00 21.63
CA ALA A 111 44.64 -15.96 22.66
C ALA A 111 43.50 -14.95 22.46
N SER A 112 43.27 -14.49 21.22
CA SER A 112 42.19 -13.55 20.90
C SER A 112 40.82 -14.14 21.27
N LYS A 113 40.54 -15.38 20.88
CA LYS A 113 39.30 -16.10 21.23
C LYS A 113 39.14 -16.27 22.74
N ALA A 114 40.22 -16.60 23.45
CA ALA A 114 40.17 -16.76 24.89
C ALA A 114 39.92 -15.44 25.62
N ILE A 115 40.55 -14.34 25.19
CA ILE A 115 40.32 -13.01 25.77
C ILE A 115 38.91 -12.52 25.43
N MET A 116 38.40 -12.75 24.22
CA MET A 116 37.05 -12.34 23.81
C MET A 116 35.93 -13.20 24.41
N ALA A 117 36.26 -14.32 25.06
CA ALA A 117 35.30 -15.13 25.81
C ALA A 117 35.14 -14.66 27.27
N LEU A 118 35.99 -13.75 27.76
CA LEU A 118 35.90 -13.16 29.09
C LEU A 118 34.75 -12.15 29.24
N PRO A 119 34.55 -11.22 28.29
CA PRO A 119 33.68 -10.08 28.50
C PRO A 119 32.22 -10.47 28.66
N SER A 120 31.52 -9.77 29.55
CA SER A 120 30.06 -9.81 29.58
C SER A 120 29.49 -9.18 28.30
N MET A 121 28.24 -9.49 27.96
CA MET A 121 27.59 -8.87 26.80
C MET A 121 27.55 -7.34 26.87
N TYR A 122 27.62 -6.74 28.06
CA TYR A 122 27.61 -5.28 28.26
C TYR A 122 28.98 -4.62 28.07
N ALA A 123 30.04 -5.41 27.90
CA ALA A 123 31.39 -4.90 27.65
C ALA A 123 31.64 -4.46 26.20
N VAL A 124 30.71 -4.73 25.28
CA VAL A 124 30.86 -4.45 23.83
C VAL A 124 31.34 -3.03 23.58
N LYS A 125 30.68 -2.02 24.15
CA LYS A 125 31.05 -0.60 23.95
C LYS A 125 32.46 -0.26 24.46
N LEU A 126 32.93 -0.95 25.49
CA LEU A 126 34.30 -0.79 26.02
C LEU A 126 35.35 -1.47 25.13
N LEU A 127 34.96 -2.51 24.38
CA LEU A 127 35.83 -3.25 23.47
C LEU A 127 35.99 -2.55 22.11
N LEU A 128 34.94 -1.85 21.64
CA LEU A 128 34.92 -1.24 20.31
C LEU A 128 36.11 -0.31 20.02
N PRO A 129 36.53 0.62 20.91
CA PRO A 129 37.68 1.48 20.63
C PRO A 129 38.97 0.72 20.35
N VAL A 130 39.17 -0.41 21.04
CA VAL A 130 40.36 -1.26 20.88
C VAL A 130 40.34 -1.98 19.53
N LEU A 131 39.16 -2.42 19.09
CA LEU A 131 38.96 -3.04 17.79
C LEU A 131 39.06 -2.01 16.66
N PHE A 132 38.46 -0.83 16.81
CA PHE A 132 38.47 0.24 15.81
C PHE A 132 39.89 0.73 15.52
N ASP A 133 40.70 0.98 16.54
CA ASP A 133 42.11 1.37 16.34
C ASP A 133 42.88 0.33 15.52
N THR A 134 42.64 -0.97 15.78
CA THR A 134 43.30 -2.04 15.02
C THR A 134 42.75 -2.17 13.60
N ILE A 135 41.46 -1.91 13.38
CA ILE A 135 40.84 -1.90 12.05
C ILE A 135 41.38 -0.74 11.21
N GLU A 136 41.53 0.45 11.78
CA GLU A 136 41.99 1.63 11.06
C GLU A 136 43.51 1.60 10.83
N ASN A 137 44.29 1.28 11.86
CA ASN A 137 45.75 1.48 11.86
C ASN A 137 46.55 0.16 11.76
N GLY A 138 45.91 -0.99 11.94
CA GLY A 138 46.58 -2.29 11.94
C GLY A 138 47.01 -2.76 10.55
N LYS A 139 47.86 -3.80 10.52
CA LYS A 139 48.17 -4.51 9.26
C LYS A 139 46.94 -5.28 8.78
N TRP A 140 46.84 -5.54 7.48
CA TRP A 140 45.67 -6.20 6.88
C TRP A 140 45.25 -7.51 7.58
N GLN A 141 46.19 -8.33 8.06
CA GLN A 141 45.86 -9.55 8.81
C GLN A 141 45.21 -9.23 10.17
N SER A 142 45.72 -8.21 10.86
CA SER A 142 45.20 -7.75 12.16
C SER A 142 43.85 -7.04 12.00
N GLN A 143 43.66 -6.33 10.89
CA GLN A 143 42.36 -5.78 10.49
C GLN A 143 41.34 -6.91 10.32
N CYS A 144 41.66 -7.93 9.52
CA CYS A 144 40.80 -9.11 9.34
C CYS A 144 40.53 -9.84 10.67
N GLY A 145 41.51 -9.94 11.57
CA GLY A 145 41.33 -10.51 12.90
C GLY A 145 40.31 -9.71 13.73
N SER A 146 40.41 -8.38 13.71
CA SER A 146 39.50 -7.48 14.44
C SER A 146 38.07 -7.52 13.88
N LEU A 147 37.93 -7.54 12.55
CA LEU A 147 36.65 -7.70 11.86
C LEU A 147 35.96 -9.02 12.22
N LYS A 148 36.71 -10.13 12.27
CA LYS A 148 36.20 -11.44 12.71
C LYS A 148 35.70 -11.44 14.15
N ILE A 149 36.41 -10.73 15.04
CA ILE A 149 35.97 -10.56 16.43
C ILE A 149 34.65 -9.80 16.47
N LEU A 150 34.53 -8.70 15.72
CA LEU A 150 33.30 -7.91 15.66
C LEU A 150 32.12 -8.72 15.09
N THR A 151 32.36 -9.55 14.06
CA THR A 151 31.37 -10.52 13.55
C THR A 151 30.95 -11.55 14.62
N GLY A 152 31.88 -11.95 15.50
CA GLY A 152 31.57 -12.82 16.63
C GLY A 152 30.66 -12.13 17.64
N LEU A 153 30.95 -10.87 17.97
CA LEU A 153 30.17 -10.06 18.90
C LEU A 153 28.74 -9.80 18.41
N SER A 154 28.53 -9.63 17.10
CA SER A 154 27.17 -9.47 16.55
C SER A 154 26.30 -10.71 16.75
N LYS A 155 26.90 -11.89 16.90
CA LYS A 155 26.19 -13.15 17.17
C LYS A 155 25.97 -13.40 18.66
N THR A 156 26.93 -13.03 19.51
CA THR A 156 26.86 -13.30 20.96
C THR A 156 26.13 -12.20 21.72
N SER A 157 26.21 -10.95 21.27
CA SER A 157 25.66 -9.75 21.93
C SER A 157 24.95 -8.83 20.92
N PRO A 158 23.91 -9.34 20.21
CA PRO A 158 23.27 -8.62 19.11
C PRO A 158 22.66 -7.28 19.54
N LYS A 159 22.01 -7.23 20.71
CA LYS A 159 21.36 -6.00 21.22
C LYS A 159 22.37 -4.88 21.48
N GLN A 160 23.52 -5.21 22.07
CA GLN A 160 24.57 -4.25 22.36
C GLN A 160 25.29 -3.77 21.10
N ILE A 161 25.47 -4.65 20.10
CA ILE A 161 25.97 -4.24 18.78
C ILE A 161 24.99 -3.29 18.08
N SER A 162 23.69 -3.58 18.16
CA SER A 162 22.63 -2.72 17.59
C SER A 162 22.73 -1.29 18.14
N ASN A 163 22.85 -1.14 19.46
CA ASN A 163 23.01 0.16 20.12
C ASN A 163 24.26 0.94 19.69
N CYS A 164 25.31 0.25 19.23
CA CYS A 164 26.58 0.85 18.83
C CYS A 164 26.72 1.05 17.30
N LEU A 165 25.68 0.78 16.50
CA LEU A 165 25.79 0.82 15.04
C LEU A 165 26.15 2.20 14.49
N SER A 166 25.75 3.29 15.17
CA SER A 166 26.12 4.66 14.75
C SER A 166 27.64 4.89 14.74
N GLU A 167 28.39 4.20 15.61
CA GLU A 167 29.85 4.23 15.69
C GLU A 167 30.51 3.15 14.82
N ILE A 168 29.88 1.97 14.71
CA ILE A 168 30.40 0.83 13.93
C ILE A 168 30.30 1.07 12.42
N VAL A 169 29.17 1.59 11.93
CA VAL A 169 28.89 1.72 10.48
C VAL A 169 29.96 2.54 9.74
N PRO A 170 30.43 3.71 10.23
CA PRO A 170 31.49 4.47 9.56
C PRO A 170 32.81 3.69 9.40
N ILE A 171 33.23 2.97 10.44
CA ILE A 171 34.48 2.19 10.45
C ILE A 171 34.41 1.03 9.45
N LEU A 172 33.28 0.32 9.45
CA LEU A 172 33.04 -0.79 8.52
C LEU A 172 32.92 -0.30 7.08
N SER A 173 32.20 0.81 6.87
CA SER A 173 32.06 1.44 5.55
C SER A 173 33.43 1.79 4.98
N ALA A 174 34.33 2.42 5.76
CA ALA A 174 35.68 2.72 5.31
C ALA A 174 36.49 1.45 4.99
N SER A 175 36.34 0.39 5.80
CA SER A 175 37.05 -0.89 5.61
C SER A 175 36.64 -1.64 4.34
N MET A 176 35.38 -1.50 3.91
CA MET A 176 34.88 -2.07 2.64
C MET A 176 35.56 -1.44 1.41
N TRP A 177 36.19 -0.27 1.57
CA TRP A 177 36.96 0.43 0.53
C TRP A 177 38.48 0.25 0.67
N SER A 178 38.93 -0.69 1.51
CA SER A 178 40.35 -1.01 1.66
C SER A 178 40.96 -1.42 0.32
N THR A 179 42.23 -1.09 0.08
CA THR A 179 42.95 -1.52 -1.13
C THR A 179 43.19 -3.04 -1.19
N ARG A 180 42.96 -3.77 -0.09
CA ARG A 180 43.19 -5.21 0.03
C ARG A 180 41.88 -5.99 -0.09
N PRO A 181 41.71 -6.85 -1.11
CA PRO A 181 40.49 -7.64 -1.31
C PRO A 181 40.10 -8.47 -0.08
N GLU A 182 41.08 -9.02 0.63
CA GLU A 182 40.84 -9.84 1.83
C GLU A 182 40.18 -9.04 2.97
N VAL A 183 40.55 -7.76 3.09
CA VAL A 183 39.94 -6.86 4.08
C VAL A 183 38.56 -6.42 3.62
N GLN A 184 38.37 -6.14 2.32
CA GLN A 184 37.06 -5.79 1.76
C GLN A 184 36.04 -6.91 1.97
N ASP A 185 36.43 -8.16 1.68
CA ASP A 185 35.54 -9.33 1.81
C ASP A 185 35.18 -9.61 3.27
N GLU A 186 36.13 -9.49 4.19
CA GLU A 186 35.85 -9.65 5.62
C GLU A 186 34.99 -8.51 6.15
N ALA A 187 35.27 -7.26 5.77
CA ALA A 187 34.48 -6.09 6.17
C ALA A 187 33.04 -6.17 5.65
N THR A 188 32.84 -6.69 4.42
CA THR A 188 31.50 -6.91 3.86
C THR A 188 30.72 -7.91 4.74
N LYS A 189 31.33 -9.04 5.10
CA LYS A 189 30.72 -10.05 5.98
C LYS A 189 30.39 -9.49 7.36
N THR A 190 31.31 -8.73 7.95
CA THR A 190 31.09 -8.07 9.24
C THR A 190 29.96 -7.06 9.17
N THR A 191 29.87 -6.28 8.08
CA THR A 191 28.81 -5.28 7.87
C THR A 191 27.44 -5.96 7.79
N THR A 192 27.31 -7.02 6.98
CA THR A 192 26.07 -7.79 6.91
C THR A 192 25.67 -8.32 8.28
N ALA A 193 26.60 -8.97 9.00
CA ALA A 193 26.34 -9.53 10.31
C ALA A 193 25.99 -8.49 11.39
N CYS A 194 26.45 -7.24 11.24
CA CYS A 194 26.08 -6.14 12.13
C CYS A 194 24.74 -5.49 11.72
N PHE A 195 24.39 -5.47 10.43
CA PHE A 195 23.10 -4.91 9.98
C PHE A 195 21.95 -5.86 10.33
N ASP A 196 22.18 -7.17 10.30
CA ASP A 196 21.19 -8.19 10.65
C ASP A 196 20.72 -8.08 12.12
N VAL A 197 21.48 -7.43 13.01
CA VAL A 197 21.09 -7.28 14.42
C VAL A 197 20.07 -6.17 14.68
N VAL A 198 19.76 -5.32 13.69
CA VAL A 198 18.82 -4.20 13.84
C VAL A 198 17.41 -4.69 14.18
N GLY A 199 17.05 -5.91 13.74
CA GLY A 199 15.76 -6.52 14.07
C GLY A 199 14.54 -5.80 13.47
N ASN A 200 14.73 -4.85 12.57
CA ASN A 200 13.66 -4.10 11.93
C ASN A 200 13.12 -4.87 10.70
N PRO A 201 11.89 -5.41 10.75
CA PRO A 201 11.30 -6.21 9.68
C PRO A 201 11.18 -5.46 8.35
N ASP A 202 11.01 -4.14 8.39
CA ASP A 202 10.85 -3.29 7.21
C ASP A 202 12.12 -3.25 6.37
N LEU A 203 13.29 -3.42 7.00
CA LEU A 203 14.60 -3.36 6.36
C LEU A 203 15.24 -4.72 6.10
N THR A 204 14.75 -5.81 6.69
CA THR A 204 15.37 -7.15 6.57
C THR A 204 15.63 -7.56 5.12
N LYS A 205 14.67 -7.30 4.21
CA LYS A 205 14.82 -7.61 2.78
C LYS A 205 15.78 -6.67 2.06
N SER A 206 16.01 -5.48 2.60
CA SER A 206 16.85 -4.43 2.03
C SER A 206 18.29 -4.47 2.53
N ILE A 207 18.60 -5.17 3.62
CA ILE A 207 19.97 -5.26 4.20
C ILE A 207 21.03 -5.67 3.16
N PRO A 208 20.84 -6.72 2.33
CA PRO A 208 21.83 -7.10 1.33
C PRO A 208 22.10 -5.98 0.31
N PHE A 209 21.05 -5.26 -0.09
CA PHE A 209 21.14 -4.14 -1.02
C PHE A 209 21.81 -2.92 -0.38
N LEU A 210 21.54 -2.65 0.89
CA LEU A 210 22.20 -1.57 1.65
C LEU A 210 23.71 -1.82 1.76
N VAL A 211 24.11 -3.05 2.12
CA VAL A 211 25.53 -3.43 2.16
C VAL A 211 26.15 -3.37 0.76
N GLY A 212 25.41 -3.86 -0.25
CA GLY A 212 25.78 -3.76 -1.67
C GLY A 212 26.08 -2.32 -2.09
N CYS A 213 25.22 -1.36 -1.73
CA CYS A 213 25.40 0.07 -2.04
C CYS A 213 26.60 0.71 -1.36
N ILE A 214 26.96 0.27 -0.15
CA ILE A 214 28.17 0.74 0.53
C ILE A 214 29.42 0.26 -0.21
N LYS A 215 29.40 -0.98 -0.73
CA LYS A 215 30.48 -1.56 -1.55
C LYS A 215 30.54 -0.96 -2.96
N ASN A 216 29.39 -0.87 -3.62
CA ASN A 216 29.18 -0.50 -5.01
C ASN A 216 28.23 0.71 -5.08
N PRO A 217 28.78 1.93 -5.06
CA PRO A 217 28.09 3.19 -5.28
C PRO A 217 27.04 3.28 -6.36
N GLU A 218 27.26 2.57 -7.47
CA GLU A 218 26.45 2.67 -8.69
C GLU A 218 25.09 1.97 -8.54
N GLU A 219 24.93 1.11 -7.53
CA GLU A 219 23.69 0.39 -7.21
C GLU A 219 22.72 1.24 -6.36
N ALA A 220 23.19 2.40 -5.85
CA ALA A 220 22.39 3.27 -4.97
C ALA A 220 21.04 3.74 -5.60
N PRO A 221 20.97 4.13 -6.89
CA PRO A 221 19.70 4.44 -7.56
C PRO A 221 18.65 3.34 -7.44
N GLU A 222 19.04 2.09 -7.68
CA GLU A 222 18.14 0.94 -7.68
C GLU A 222 17.67 0.62 -6.25
N CYS A 223 18.59 0.68 -5.30
CA CYS A 223 18.27 0.51 -3.87
C CYS A 223 17.32 1.60 -3.36
N ILE A 224 17.53 2.87 -3.72
CA ILE A 224 16.63 3.98 -3.37
C ILE A 224 15.24 3.77 -4.00
N HIS A 225 15.17 3.34 -5.25
CA HIS A 225 13.90 3.05 -5.91
C HIS A 225 13.12 1.95 -5.18
N GLN A 226 13.81 0.87 -4.78
CA GLN A 226 13.20 -0.22 -4.02
C GLN A 226 12.74 0.25 -2.63
N LEU A 227 13.58 0.98 -1.91
CA LEU A 227 13.27 1.50 -0.57
C LEU A 227 12.17 2.57 -0.57
N ALA A 228 12.02 3.34 -1.65
CA ALA A 228 10.91 4.29 -1.80
C ALA A 228 9.56 3.57 -1.89
N SER A 229 9.54 2.33 -2.37
CA SER A 229 8.36 1.47 -2.35
C SER A 229 8.19 0.66 -1.06
N THR A 230 9.25 0.59 -0.23
CA THR A 230 9.19 -0.04 1.09
C THR A 230 8.33 0.82 2.01
N THR A 231 7.46 0.13 2.74
CA THR A 231 6.59 0.79 3.69
C THR A 231 7.20 0.66 5.07
N PHE A 232 7.64 1.78 5.65
CA PHE A 232 8.11 1.81 7.03
C PHE A 232 6.90 1.81 7.96
N VAL A 233 6.80 0.78 8.80
CA VAL A 233 5.72 0.56 9.77
C VAL A 233 6.28 0.72 11.19
N THR A 234 7.46 0.16 11.40
CA THR A 234 8.09 0.06 12.71
C THR A 234 8.71 1.37 13.17
N THR A 235 8.79 1.54 14.49
CA THR A 235 9.47 2.69 15.09
C THR A 235 10.91 2.74 14.59
N VAL A 236 11.31 3.90 14.06
CA VAL A 236 12.65 4.08 13.54
C VAL A 236 13.57 4.48 14.69
N GLU A 237 14.37 3.51 15.13
CA GLU A 237 15.35 3.69 16.20
C GLU A 237 16.71 4.15 15.67
N ALA A 238 17.60 4.57 16.57
CA ALA A 238 18.97 4.98 16.22
C ALA A 238 19.74 3.93 15.37
N PRO A 239 19.64 2.61 15.63
CA PRO A 239 20.33 1.59 14.81
C PRO A 239 19.82 1.55 13.36
N THR A 240 18.50 1.69 13.16
CA THR A 240 17.86 1.75 11.84
C THR A 240 18.32 2.97 11.03
N LEU A 241 18.40 4.15 11.68
CA LEU A 241 18.91 5.36 11.04
C LEU A 241 20.41 5.24 10.72
N ALA A 242 21.19 4.60 11.58
CA ALA A 242 22.62 4.42 11.38
C ALA A 242 22.94 3.64 10.09
N ILE A 243 22.19 2.57 9.81
CA ILE A 243 22.40 1.75 8.60
C ILE A 243 21.86 2.42 7.33
N MET A 244 20.84 3.27 7.44
CA MET A 244 20.23 3.98 6.31
C MET A 244 21.01 5.23 5.91
N ASN A 245 21.64 5.91 6.88
CA ASN A 245 22.31 7.19 6.69
C ASN A 245 23.33 7.22 5.52
N PRO A 246 24.22 6.22 5.32
CA PRO A 246 25.15 6.23 4.19
C PRO A 246 24.44 6.30 2.82
N LEU A 247 23.33 5.58 2.66
CA LEU A 247 22.53 5.59 1.44
C LEU A 247 21.82 6.94 1.24
N LEU A 248 21.21 7.48 2.31
CA LEU A 248 20.44 8.72 2.23
C LEU A 248 21.31 9.93 1.87
N ILE A 249 22.50 10.05 2.48
CA ILE A 249 23.47 11.11 2.14
C ILE A 249 23.84 11.02 0.66
N ARG A 250 24.06 9.80 0.16
CA ARG A 250 24.40 9.56 -1.24
C ARG A 250 23.25 9.92 -2.18
N GLY A 251 22.02 9.51 -1.85
CA GLY A 251 20.82 9.81 -2.63
C GLY A 251 20.53 11.31 -2.74
N LEU A 252 20.78 12.07 -1.67
CA LEU A 252 20.66 13.53 -1.68
C LEU A 252 21.72 14.19 -2.59
N ALA A 253 22.91 13.61 -2.66
CA ALA A 253 24.02 14.08 -3.51
C ALA A 253 23.92 13.64 -4.98
N GLU A 254 22.95 12.80 -5.34
CA GLU A 254 22.78 12.23 -6.68
C GLU A 254 22.34 13.28 -7.70
N ARG A 255 22.64 13.07 -8.98
CA ARG A 255 22.31 14.04 -10.06
C ARG A 255 20.88 13.93 -10.57
N SER A 256 20.26 12.76 -10.42
CA SER A 256 18.91 12.51 -10.94
C SER A 256 17.84 13.13 -10.03
N PRO A 257 17.00 14.05 -10.53
CA PRO A 257 15.91 14.64 -9.74
C PRO A 257 14.93 13.61 -9.19
N ALA A 258 14.72 12.49 -9.91
CA ALA A 258 13.83 11.42 -9.46
C ALA A 258 14.37 10.70 -8.21
N ILE A 259 15.69 10.43 -8.19
CA ILE A 259 16.36 9.76 -7.07
C ILE A 259 16.42 10.70 -5.87
N GLN A 260 16.73 11.97 -6.09
CA GLN A 260 16.69 12.99 -5.05
C GLN A 260 15.29 13.09 -4.43
N ARG A 261 14.23 13.08 -5.26
CA ARG A 261 12.82 13.06 -4.79
C ARG A 261 12.56 11.85 -3.90
N GLN A 262 12.86 10.65 -4.40
CA GLN A 262 12.67 9.39 -3.67
C GLN A 262 13.44 9.38 -2.35
N THR A 263 14.67 9.89 -2.34
CA THR A 263 15.48 10.02 -1.13
C THR A 263 14.82 10.94 -0.09
N ALA A 264 14.31 12.09 -0.52
CA ALA A 264 13.57 13.00 0.36
C ALA A 264 12.28 12.37 0.90
N VAL A 265 11.54 11.60 0.09
CA VAL A 265 10.36 10.83 0.54
C VAL A 265 10.74 9.78 1.59
N ILE A 266 11.82 9.03 1.38
CA ILE A 266 12.30 8.04 2.36
C ILE A 266 12.67 8.74 3.67
N ILE A 267 13.41 9.85 3.62
CA ILE A 267 13.77 10.64 4.81
C ILE A 267 12.51 11.10 5.55
N ASP A 268 11.54 11.67 4.84
CA ASP A 268 10.29 12.16 5.44
C ASP A 268 9.50 11.04 6.11
N ASN A 269 9.33 9.90 5.42
CA ASN A 269 8.57 8.76 5.94
C ASN A 269 9.27 8.09 7.14
N MET A 270 10.59 7.92 7.09
CA MET A 270 11.35 7.37 8.21
C MET A 270 11.33 8.31 9.42
N CYS A 271 11.55 9.61 9.22
CA CYS A 271 11.65 10.57 10.32
C CYS A 271 10.30 10.74 11.05
N LYS A 272 9.16 10.56 10.36
CA LYS A 272 7.83 10.53 11.01
C LYS A 272 7.68 9.43 12.06
N LEU A 273 8.48 8.37 11.98
CA LEU A 273 8.46 7.20 12.87
C LEU A 273 9.53 7.27 13.96
N VAL A 274 10.30 8.35 14.03
CA VAL A 274 11.26 8.55 15.10
C VAL A 274 10.57 9.22 16.28
N GLU A 275 10.54 8.54 17.41
CA GLU A 275 9.84 9.00 18.61
C GLU A 275 10.74 9.77 19.56
N ASN A 276 11.98 9.29 19.71
CA ASN A 276 12.96 9.93 20.57
C ASN A 276 13.72 10.98 19.76
N PRO A 277 13.59 12.29 20.10
CA PRO A 277 14.32 13.34 19.41
C PRO A 277 15.84 13.13 19.41
N ALA A 278 16.40 12.42 20.40
CA ALA A 278 17.84 12.13 20.47
C ALA A 278 18.30 11.32 19.25
N HIS A 279 17.48 10.38 18.80
CA HIS A 279 17.81 9.53 17.67
C HIS A 279 17.91 10.39 16.42
N ALA A 280 16.90 11.20 16.11
CA ALA A 280 16.92 12.09 14.94
C ALA A 280 18.01 13.16 15.01
N HIS A 281 18.28 13.69 16.21
CA HIS A 281 19.25 14.76 16.42
C HIS A 281 20.67 14.38 15.94
N GLN A 282 21.09 13.13 16.15
CA GLN A 282 22.40 12.62 15.70
C GLN A 282 22.58 12.68 14.16
N PHE A 283 21.49 12.76 13.40
CA PHE A 283 21.49 12.74 11.94
C PHE A 283 21.17 14.09 11.30
N LEU A 284 20.66 15.07 12.07
CA LEU A 284 20.39 16.43 11.58
C LEU A 284 21.58 17.04 10.81
N PRO A 285 22.82 17.04 11.36
CA PRO A 285 23.96 17.69 10.69
C PRO A 285 24.38 16.99 9.39
N LYS A 286 23.95 15.74 9.20
CA LYS A 286 24.34 14.91 8.04
C LYS A 286 23.35 15.02 6.88
N LEU A 287 22.04 15.13 7.17
CA LEU A 287 20.99 15.09 6.15
C LEU A 287 20.46 16.48 5.76
N LEU A 288 20.42 17.44 6.70
CA LEU A 288 19.88 18.78 6.42
C LEU A 288 20.59 19.52 5.29
N PRO A 289 21.94 19.54 5.21
CA PRO A 289 22.62 20.27 4.12
C PRO A 289 22.24 19.76 2.73
N GLY A 290 21.95 18.47 2.59
CA GLY A 290 21.51 17.88 1.33
C GLY A 290 20.09 18.31 0.94
N LEU A 291 19.18 18.34 1.92
CA LEU A 291 17.80 18.80 1.72
C LEU A 291 17.75 20.31 1.40
N ASP A 292 18.49 21.14 2.14
CA ASP A 292 18.56 22.59 1.90
C ASP A 292 19.06 22.89 0.49
N ARG A 293 20.12 22.18 0.04
CA ARG A 293 20.64 22.30 -1.31
C ARG A 293 19.60 21.97 -2.37
N MET A 294 18.77 20.95 -2.15
CA MET A 294 17.70 20.58 -3.09
C MET A 294 16.62 21.67 -3.16
N ILE A 295 16.28 22.28 -2.03
CA ILE A 295 15.29 23.37 -1.96
C ILE A 295 15.79 24.61 -2.72
N GLU A 296 17.06 24.96 -2.57
CA GLU A 296 17.63 26.16 -3.19
C GLU A 296 17.91 26.00 -4.69
N ILE A 297 18.41 24.84 -5.13
CA ILE A 297 18.98 24.66 -6.48
C ILE A 297 17.96 24.03 -7.46
N SER A 298 16.98 23.27 -6.99
CA SER A 298 16.10 22.50 -7.88
C SER A 298 15.17 23.37 -8.71
N ALA A 299 15.17 23.15 -10.03
CA ALA A 299 14.24 23.79 -10.96
C ALA A 299 12.80 23.24 -10.86
N SER A 300 12.62 22.01 -10.33
CA SER A 300 11.30 21.37 -10.20
C SER A 300 10.58 21.86 -8.94
N PRO A 301 9.39 22.50 -9.06
CA PRO A 301 8.58 22.92 -7.91
C PRO A 301 8.16 21.74 -7.02
N GLU A 302 7.86 20.59 -7.63
CA GLU A 302 7.48 19.37 -6.91
C GLU A 302 8.64 18.87 -6.03
N LEU A 303 9.85 18.78 -6.58
CA LEU A 303 11.04 18.33 -5.84
C LEU A 303 11.33 19.25 -4.66
N ARG A 304 11.18 20.56 -4.84
CA ARG A 304 11.32 21.54 -3.74
C ARG A 304 10.30 21.31 -2.64
N SER A 305 9.03 21.14 -3.01
CA SER A 305 7.95 20.88 -2.04
C SER A 305 8.19 19.60 -1.23
N VAL A 306 8.64 18.51 -1.87
CA VAL A 306 8.95 17.26 -1.16
C VAL A 306 10.14 17.43 -0.22
N ALA A 307 11.19 18.15 -0.65
CA ALA A 307 12.36 18.43 0.16
C ALA A 307 12.03 19.33 1.37
N GLU A 308 11.18 20.34 1.19
CA GLU A 308 10.68 21.21 2.26
C GLU A 308 9.90 20.42 3.31
N CYS A 309 9.02 19.51 2.89
CA CYS A 309 8.30 18.60 3.79
C CYS A 309 9.26 17.71 4.60
N ALA A 310 10.21 17.05 3.91
CA ALA A 310 11.19 16.19 4.55
C ALA A 310 12.05 16.95 5.57
N ARG A 311 12.50 18.16 5.21
CA ARG A 311 13.25 19.06 6.09
C ARG A 311 12.42 19.46 7.31
N ALA A 312 11.18 19.89 7.11
CA ALA A 312 10.29 20.30 8.19
C ALA A 312 10.02 19.14 9.17
N THR A 313 9.78 17.94 8.66
CA THR A 313 9.64 16.73 9.48
C THR A 313 10.91 16.45 10.27
N LEU A 314 12.07 16.42 9.62
CA LEU A 314 13.35 16.11 10.24
C LEU A 314 13.69 17.11 11.37
N VAL A 315 13.52 18.41 11.13
CA VAL A 315 13.72 19.46 12.14
C VAL A 315 12.75 19.33 13.30
N ARG A 316 11.45 19.11 13.03
CA ARG A 316 10.42 18.95 14.07
C ARG A 316 10.75 17.77 14.99
N VAL A 317 11.17 16.65 14.40
CA VAL A 317 11.48 15.42 15.12
C VAL A 317 12.80 15.54 15.88
N GLY A 318 13.79 16.25 15.34
CA GLY A 318 15.09 16.46 15.97
C GLY A 318 15.14 17.55 17.06
N GLY A 319 13.99 18.05 17.54
CA GLY A 319 13.91 19.02 18.64
C GLY A 319 13.76 20.49 18.23
N GLY A 320 13.50 20.79 16.96
CA GLY A 320 13.22 22.15 16.44
C GLY A 320 14.43 22.87 15.83
N GLU A 321 14.21 24.04 15.20
CA GLU A 321 15.24 24.77 14.43
C GLU A 321 16.47 25.17 15.26
N LYS A 322 16.29 25.48 16.55
CA LYS A 322 17.38 25.84 17.47
C LYS A 322 18.18 24.65 17.99
N ALA A 323 17.67 23.42 17.82
CA ALA A 323 18.41 22.22 18.21
C ALA A 323 19.68 22.03 17.36
N HIS A 324 19.74 22.60 16.15
CA HIS A 324 20.92 22.53 15.31
C HIS A 324 22.11 23.37 15.82
N GLU A 325 21.86 24.34 16.71
CA GLU A 325 22.89 25.29 17.20
C GLU A 325 23.38 24.98 18.62
N ASP A 326 22.55 24.35 19.45
CA ASP A 326 22.90 23.96 20.82
C ASP A 326 23.19 22.46 20.92
N SER A 327 24.45 22.09 21.18
CA SER A 327 24.86 20.73 21.58
C SER A 327 24.29 20.27 22.94
N ALA A 328 23.39 21.07 23.52
CA ALA A 328 22.83 20.95 24.86
C ALA A 328 21.29 20.80 24.84
N VAL A 329 20.68 20.35 23.74
CA VAL A 329 19.31 19.84 23.82
C VAL A 329 19.35 18.62 24.74
N ASN A 330 18.75 18.79 25.90
CA ASN A 330 18.83 17.89 27.03
C ASN A 330 17.94 16.67 26.74
N ILE A 331 18.48 15.66 26.05
CA ILE A 331 17.72 14.48 25.64
C ILE A 331 18.30 13.27 26.38
N ALA A 332 17.56 12.80 27.39
CA ALA A 332 17.91 11.75 28.35
C ALA A 332 19.21 12.02 29.13
N TYR A 333 19.12 12.12 30.45
CA TYR A 333 20.27 12.31 31.32
C TYR A 333 21.21 11.09 31.21
N GLU A 334 22.23 11.18 30.35
CA GLU A 334 23.24 10.12 30.18
C GLU A 334 24.13 10.07 31.42
N VAL A 335 23.95 9.05 32.25
CA VAL A 335 24.78 8.83 33.43
C VAL A 335 26.17 8.42 32.99
N LYS A 336 27.14 9.32 33.15
CA LYS A 336 28.54 9.08 32.75
C LYS A 336 29.19 8.01 33.63
N PRO A 337 30.15 7.21 33.11
CA PRO A 337 30.89 6.24 33.92
C PRO A 337 31.55 6.85 35.16
N ALA A 338 31.95 8.12 35.12
CA ALA A 338 32.52 8.82 36.26
C ALA A 338 31.53 8.99 37.45
N GLU A 339 30.23 9.16 37.17
CA GLU A 339 29.20 9.28 38.21
C GLU A 339 28.96 7.93 38.89
N VAL A 340 28.89 6.86 38.09
CA VAL A 340 28.78 5.49 38.60
C VAL A 340 30.02 5.11 39.42
N PHE A 341 31.21 5.50 38.97
CA PHE A 341 32.46 5.27 39.69
C PHE A 341 32.43 5.89 41.09
N GLU A 342 32.02 7.16 41.23
CA GLU A 342 31.94 7.81 42.54
C GLU A 342 30.89 7.15 43.44
N GLN A 343 29.79 6.63 42.87
CA GLN A 343 28.79 5.89 43.64
C GLN A 343 29.32 4.52 44.11
N ILE A 344 30.03 3.77 43.27
CA ILE A 344 30.69 2.51 43.67
C ILE A 344 31.72 2.77 44.79
N LYS A 345 32.54 3.81 44.63
CA LYS A 345 33.53 4.24 45.62
C LYS A 345 32.88 4.62 46.96
N LYS A 346 31.76 5.32 46.93
CA LYS A 346 30.98 5.67 48.11
C LYS A 346 30.47 4.43 48.86
N SER A 347 29.98 3.43 48.13
CA SER A 347 29.50 2.15 48.70
C SER A 347 30.62 1.26 49.27
N LEU A 348 31.84 1.36 48.74
CA LEU A 348 33.02 0.68 49.27
C LEU A 348 33.49 1.25 50.62
N GLY A 349 33.30 2.56 50.84
CA GLY A 349 33.75 3.27 52.05
C GLY A 349 35.28 3.41 52.15
N GLU A 350 35.78 3.95 53.26
CA GLU A 350 37.22 4.25 53.45
C GLU A 350 38.11 3.02 53.71
N LYS A 351 37.54 1.81 53.76
CA LYS A 351 38.26 0.57 54.12
C LYS A 351 39.18 0.03 53.02
N VAL A 352 39.00 0.47 51.77
CA VAL A 352 39.77 -0.01 50.61
C VAL A 352 40.68 1.09 50.08
N LYS A 353 41.98 0.80 50.00
CA LYS A 353 42.95 1.72 49.37
C LYS A 353 42.82 1.63 47.84
N ILE A 354 42.44 2.73 47.20
CA ILE A 354 42.30 2.81 45.74
C ILE A 354 43.64 3.20 45.13
N ASP A 355 44.43 2.21 44.75
CA ASP A 355 45.61 2.40 43.88
C ASP A 355 45.23 2.31 42.40
N ASP A 356 46.20 2.50 41.49
CA ASP A 356 45.94 2.49 40.03
C ASP A 356 45.36 1.17 39.53
N PHE A 357 45.68 0.06 40.19
CA PHE A 357 45.16 -1.26 39.84
C PHE A 357 43.68 -1.39 40.22
N VAL A 358 43.34 -1.10 41.48
CA VAL A 358 41.94 -1.06 41.94
C VAL A 358 41.12 -0.07 41.11
N LYS A 359 41.69 1.10 40.81
CA LYS A 359 41.03 2.11 39.97
C LYS A 359 40.70 1.59 38.57
N THR A 360 41.56 0.79 37.96
CA THR A 360 41.32 0.16 36.65
C THR A 360 40.09 -0.75 36.69
N SER A 361 39.99 -1.60 37.71
CA SER A 361 38.84 -2.49 37.90
C SER A 361 37.54 -1.73 38.19
N LEU A 362 37.60 -0.69 39.01
CA LEU A 362 36.43 0.15 39.33
C LEU A 362 35.93 0.94 38.11
N ASN A 363 36.84 1.52 37.31
CA ASN A 363 36.48 2.21 36.07
C ASN A 363 35.79 1.27 35.09
N TYR A 364 36.27 0.02 34.99
CA TYR A 364 35.67 -0.98 34.12
C TYR A 364 34.24 -1.33 34.55
N SER A 365 34.05 -1.64 35.84
CA SER A 365 32.73 -1.93 36.41
C SER A 365 31.77 -0.74 36.28
N ALA A 366 32.26 0.49 36.47
CA ALA A 366 31.49 1.71 36.26
C ALA A 366 31.07 1.89 34.79
N GLY A 367 31.93 1.53 33.84
CA GLY A 367 31.61 1.52 32.41
C GLY A 367 30.50 0.54 32.06
N LEU A 368 30.56 -0.69 32.58
CA LEU A 368 29.50 -1.69 32.39
C LEU A 368 28.16 -1.23 32.96
N CYS A 369 28.18 -0.64 34.16
CA CYS A 369 26.96 -0.14 34.79
C CYS A 369 26.38 1.08 34.07
N SER A 370 27.23 1.96 33.52
CA SER A 370 26.78 3.07 32.67
C SER A 370 26.06 2.55 31.41
N GLU A 371 26.55 1.46 30.81
CA GLU A 371 25.89 0.80 29.68
C GLU A 371 24.56 0.14 30.09
N LEU A 372 24.48 -0.49 31.27
CA LEU A 372 23.22 -1.01 31.80
C LEU A 372 22.16 0.09 31.95
N ILE A 373 22.56 1.26 32.46
CA ILE A 373 21.66 2.42 32.59
C ILE A 373 21.21 2.90 31.21
N ALA A 374 22.13 3.03 30.25
CA ALA A 374 21.82 3.45 28.89
C ALA A 374 20.86 2.45 28.18
N ALA A 375 21.05 1.16 28.42
CA ALA A 375 20.17 0.08 27.94
C ALA A 375 18.86 -0.05 28.73
N ARG A 376 18.66 0.77 29.77
CA ARG A 376 17.55 0.69 30.75
C ARG A 376 17.37 -0.71 31.35
N ASP A 377 18.46 -1.41 31.54
CA ASP A 377 18.48 -2.74 32.15
C ASP A 377 18.76 -2.60 33.65
N PHE A 378 17.70 -2.65 34.44
CA PHE A 378 17.73 -2.58 35.89
C PHE A 378 17.51 -3.94 36.56
N GLU A 379 17.74 -5.04 35.84
CA GLU A 379 17.67 -6.37 36.45
C GLU A 379 18.80 -6.55 37.47
N SER A 380 18.46 -6.92 38.70
CA SER A 380 19.45 -7.09 39.77
C SER A 380 20.58 -8.03 39.36
N SER A 381 20.26 -9.14 38.69
CA SER A 381 21.24 -10.14 38.24
C SER A 381 22.34 -9.53 37.35
N ALA A 382 21.99 -8.64 36.41
CA ALA A 382 22.90 -7.99 35.48
C ALA A 382 23.85 -7.00 36.18
N TRP A 383 23.34 -6.25 37.15
CA TRP A 383 24.14 -5.32 37.98
C TRP A 383 25.12 -6.06 38.88
N HIS A 384 24.67 -7.15 39.51
CA HIS A 384 25.53 -8.02 40.30
C HIS A 384 26.64 -8.65 39.44
N ALA A 385 26.32 -9.11 38.23
CA ALA A 385 27.31 -9.62 37.29
C ALA A 385 28.31 -8.55 36.79
N SER A 386 27.91 -7.28 36.72
CA SER A 386 28.77 -6.17 36.26
C SER A 386 29.65 -5.56 37.36
N ILE A 387 29.44 -5.96 38.62
CA ILE A 387 30.15 -5.41 39.79
C ILE A 387 30.90 -6.50 40.56
N GLU A 388 30.24 -7.59 40.96
CA GLU A 388 30.83 -8.58 41.87
C GLU A 388 32.13 -9.23 41.35
N PRO A 389 32.22 -9.71 40.10
CA PRO A 389 33.41 -10.43 39.62
C PRO A 389 34.68 -9.57 39.63
N TYR A 390 34.52 -8.25 39.47
CA TYR A 390 35.62 -7.29 39.44
C TYR A 390 36.03 -6.89 40.86
N LEU A 391 35.05 -6.63 41.74
CA LEU A 391 35.31 -6.21 43.12
C LEU A 391 35.86 -7.34 44.00
N THR A 392 35.42 -8.59 43.80
CA THR A 392 35.90 -9.76 44.54
C THR A 392 37.40 -10.03 44.39
N THR A 393 38.08 -9.32 43.47
CA THR A 393 39.54 -9.36 43.38
C THR A 393 40.23 -8.71 44.57
N PHE A 394 39.66 -7.65 45.16
CA PHE A 394 40.24 -6.88 46.27
C PHE A 394 39.34 -6.71 47.51
N VAL A 395 38.07 -7.12 47.46
CA VAL A 395 37.17 -7.17 48.63
C VAL A 395 36.58 -8.57 48.85
N SER A 396 35.98 -8.80 50.02
CA SER A 396 35.25 -10.04 50.30
C SER A 396 34.02 -10.20 49.39
N ARG A 397 33.55 -11.44 49.18
CA ARG A 397 32.33 -11.70 48.39
C ARG A 397 31.11 -11.00 48.95
N ASP A 398 30.98 -10.96 50.28
CA ASP A 398 29.86 -10.31 50.96
C ASP A 398 29.89 -8.79 50.77
N ASP A 399 31.09 -8.18 50.81
CA ASP A 399 31.24 -6.75 50.54
C ASP A 399 30.95 -6.40 49.08
N ALA A 400 31.43 -7.21 48.12
CA ALA A 400 31.16 -7.00 46.71
C ALA A 400 29.65 -7.04 46.40
N LYS A 401 28.94 -8.02 46.99
CA LYS A 401 27.50 -8.19 46.83
C LYS A 401 26.70 -7.05 47.48
N ARG A 402 27.14 -6.58 48.64
CA ARG A 402 26.57 -5.39 49.30
C ARG A 402 26.73 -4.15 48.42
N VAL A 403 27.92 -3.90 47.89
CA VAL A 403 28.19 -2.76 47.00
C VAL A 403 27.31 -2.82 45.75
N ALA A 404 27.22 -3.99 45.11
CA ALA A 404 26.36 -4.17 43.94
C ALA A 404 24.90 -3.83 44.23
N THR A 405 24.37 -4.28 45.38
CA THR A 405 22.99 -4.01 45.82
C THR A 405 22.76 -2.51 46.07
N GLU A 406 23.70 -1.83 46.73
CA GLU A 406 23.60 -0.40 47.03
C GLU A 406 23.65 0.47 45.76
N VAL A 407 24.54 0.12 44.82
CA VAL A 407 24.70 0.82 43.54
C VAL A 407 23.47 0.60 42.64
N HIS A 408 22.99 -0.65 42.53
CA HIS A 408 21.76 -0.98 41.81
C HIS A 408 20.56 -0.20 42.34
N LYS A 409 20.34 -0.25 43.67
CA LYS A 409 19.22 0.48 44.30
C LYS A 409 19.29 1.98 44.03
N HIS A 410 20.49 2.58 44.09
CA HIS A 410 20.66 4.01 43.83
C HIS A 410 20.16 4.42 42.44
N PHE A 411 20.53 3.65 41.41
CA PHE A 411 20.16 3.98 40.03
C PHE A 411 18.74 3.55 39.64
N VAL A 412 18.17 2.54 40.29
CA VAL A 412 16.73 2.23 40.19
C VAL A 412 15.89 3.38 40.77
N ASP A 413 16.23 3.86 41.97
CA ASP A 413 15.56 5.01 42.59
C ASP A 413 15.76 6.30 41.77
N TYR A 414 16.86 6.39 41.03
CA TYR A 414 17.16 7.48 40.10
C TYR A 414 16.25 7.44 38.85
N ASP A 415 16.10 6.28 38.19
CA ASP A 415 15.22 6.12 37.03
C ASP A 415 13.74 6.33 37.39
N ALA A 416 13.28 5.77 38.52
CA ALA A 416 11.91 5.90 38.98
C ALA A 416 11.49 7.36 39.27
N LYS A 417 12.43 8.21 39.68
CA LYS A 417 12.19 9.65 39.86
C LYS A 417 12.07 10.40 38.54
N ASN A 418 12.67 9.88 37.47
CA ASN A 418 12.69 10.48 36.14
C ASN A 418 11.57 9.95 35.22
N ALA A 419 10.95 8.80 35.54
CA ALA A 419 9.96 8.12 34.69
C ALA A 419 8.49 8.63 34.80
N ARG A 420 8.21 9.74 35.49
CA ARG A 420 6.85 10.16 35.85
C ARG A 420 5.98 10.79 34.75
N ASP A 421 6.43 10.83 33.50
CA ASP A 421 5.71 11.51 32.41
C ASP A 421 5.08 10.59 31.34
N ASN A 422 5.06 9.26 31.50
CA ASN A 422 4.35 8.38 30.56
C ASN A 422 3.68 7.19 31.27
N ALA A 423 2.38 7.31 31.57
CA ALA A 423 1.53 6.16 31.88
C ALA A 423 0.14 6.34 31.27
N ALA A 424 -0.24 5.38 30.42
CA ALA A 424 -1.56 5.25 29.82
C ALA A 424 -2.60 4.73 30.82
N VAL A 425 -3.85 5.13 30.63
CA VAL A 425 -5.02 4.72 31.43
C VAL A 425 -5.50 3.34 30.97
N GLU A 426 -5.75 2.42 31.90
CA GLU A 426 -6.46 1.16 31.65
C GLU A 426 -7.97 1.37 31.68
N ASP A 427 -8.68 0.98 30.61
CA ASP A 427 -10.15 0.94 30.59
C ASP A 427 -10.67 -0.45 31.02
N VAL A 428 -11.53 -0.43 32.04
CA VAL A 428 -12.22 -1.57 32.64
C VAL A 428 -13.49 -1.87 31.85
N GLU A 429 -13.42 -2.75 30.85
CA GLU A 429 -14.59 -3.32 30.16
C GLU A 429 -14.83 -4.79 30.59
N GLU A 430 -16.09 -5.26 30.55
CA GLU A 430 -16.49 -6.64 30.88
C GLU A 430 -16.44 -7.57 29.65
N GLY A 431 -15.98 -8.82 29.82
CA GLY A 431 -15.87 -9.86 28.79
C GLY A 431 -14.45 -10.45 28.68
N GLU A 432 -14.29 -11.68 28.18
CA GLU A 432 -12.97 -12.27 27.94
C GLU A 432 -12.18 -11.46 26.90
N LEU A 433 -10.94 -11.09 27.24
CA LEU A 433 -10.04 -10.34 26.38
C LEU A 433 -9.40 -11.32 25.37
N LEU A 434 -9.64 -11.11 24.08
CA LEU A 434 -9.08 -11.95 23.01
C LEU A 434 -7.69 -11.47 22.58
N CYS A 435 -7.49 -10.16 22.52
CA CYS A 435 -6.20 -9.57 22.23
C CYS A 435 -6.11 -8.18 22.84
N ASP A 436 -4.87 -7.78 23.14
CA ASP A 436 -4.51 -6.45 23.58
C ASP A 436 -3.10 -6.13 23.09
N CYS A 437 -3.03 -5.54 21.91
CA CYS A 437 -1.78 -5.29 21.22
C CYS A 437 -1.61 -3.79 20.94
N GLU A 438 -0.38 -3.31 21.09
CA GLU A 438 0.04 -1.99 20.63
C GLU A 438 0.91 -2.16 19.39
N PHE A 439 0.52 -1.54 18.28
CA PHE A 439 1.19 -1.70 17.00
C PHE A 439 1.10 -0.44 16.14
N SER A 440 1.92 -0.41 15.10
CA SER A 440 1.81 0.52 13.98
C SER A 440 1.45 -0.26 12.73
N LEU A 441 0.78 0.39 11.78
CA LEU A 441 0.41 -0.21 10.50
C LEU A 441 0.73 0.77 9.38
N ALA A 442 1.36 0.29 8.32
CA ALA A 442 1.64 1.09 7.14
C ALA A 442 1.41 0.24 5.87
N TYR A 443 1.11 0.89 4.75
CA TYR A 443 0.96 0.24 3.44
C TYR A 443 1.41 1.15 2.30
N GLY A 444 2.16 0.61 1.33
CA GLY A 444 2.60 1.32 0.12
C GLY A 444 3.39 2.61 0.38
N GLY A 445 4.29 2.61 1.36
CA GLY A 445 5.08 3.78 1.77
C GLY A 445 4.39 4.72 2.76
N MET A 446 3.10 4.50 3.07
CA MET A 446 2.32 5.39 3.94
C MET A 446 1.99 4.76 5.30
N ILE A 447 2.21 5.54 6.37
CA ILE A 447 1.82 5.18 7.73
C ILE A 447 0.31 5.39 7.89
N LEU A 448 -0.42 4.31 8.13
CA LEU A 448 -1.87 4.26 8.31
C LEU A 448 -2.25 4.41 9.80
N LEU A 449 -1.55 3.67 10.66
CA LEU A 449 -1.68 3.70 12.12
C LEU A 449 -0.29 3.84 12.76
N ASN A 450 -0.21 4.64 13.83
CA ASN A 450 1.03 4.89 14.58
C ASN A 450 0.78 4.66 16.07
N LYS A 451 1.43 3.63 16.64
CA LYS A 451 1.30 3.23 18.05
C LYS A 451 -0.12 3.33 18.57
N THR A 452 -0.97 2.54 17.94
CA THR A 452 -2.35 2.37 18.34
C THR A 452 -2.48 1.11 19.14
N ARG A 453 -3.33 1.14 20.16
CA ARG A 453 -3.73 -0.04 20.90
C ARG A 453 -5.02 -0.59 20.30
N LEU A 454 -5.12 -1.90 20.12
CA LEU A 454 -6.34 -2.59 19.73
C LEU A 454 -6.66 -3.63 20.79
N ASN A 455 -7.84 -3.50 21.40
CA ASN A 455 -8.35 -4.47 22.36
C ASN A 455 -9.69 -5.07 21.89
N LEU A 456 -9.68 -6.37 21.60
CA LEU A 456 -10.88 -7.09 21.19
C LEU A 456 -11.35 -8.02 22.33
N ARG A 457 -12.67 -8.12 22.48
CA ARG A 457 -13.31 -8.96 23.50
C ARG A 457 -14.27 -9.95 22.86
N ARG A 458 -14.38 -11.14 23.44
CA ARG A 458 -15.20 -12.24 22.92
C ARG A 458 -16.68 -11.84 22.81
N GLY A 459 -17.30 -12.18 21.68
CA GLY A 459 -18.74 -11.99 21.43
C GLY A 459 -19.17 -10.56 21.07
N GLN A 460 -18.23 -9.62 20.96
CA GLN A 460 -18.52 -8.24 20.57
C GLN A 460 -18.50 -8.05 19.06
N ARG A 461 -19.27 -7.08 18.55
CA ARG A 461 -19.35 -6.76 17.12
C ARG A 461 -18.88 -5.34 16.90
N TYR A 462 -17.67 -5.19 16.37
CA TYR A 462 -17.01 -3.92 16.17
C TYR A 462 -17.20 -3.41 14.74
N GLY A 463 -17.78 -2.23 14.58
CA GLY A 463 -17.78 -1.51 13.31
C GLY A 463 -16.48 -0.72 13.17
N LEU A 464 -15.70 -0.97 12.13
CA LEU A 464 -14.45 -0.25 11.85
C LEU A 464 -14.74 0.93 10.93
N CYS A 465 -14.77 2.14 11.51
CA CYS A 465 -15.11 3.38 10.83
C CYS A 465 -13.88 4.25 10.59
N GLY A 466 -13.85 4.91 9.44
CA GLY A 466 -12.85 5.92 9.11
C GLY A 466 -12.97 6.35 7.66
N PRO A 467 -12.24 7.40 7.22
CA PRO A 467 -12.18 7.79 5.82
C PRO A 467 -11.65 6.67 4.91
N ASN A 468 -11.87 6.73 3.59
CA ASN A 468 -11.22 5.78 2.69
C ASN A 468 -9.75 6.09 2.47
N GLY A 469 -8.97 5.03 2.24
CA GLY A 469 -7.51 5.13 2.17
C GLY A 469 -6.82 5.23 3.54
N VAL A 470 -7.57 5.28 4.65
CA VAL A 470 -7.01 5.32 6.01
C VAL A 470 -6.43 3.97 6.47
N GLY A 471 -6.76 2.87 5.77
CA GLY A 471 -6.18 1.55 6.04
C GLY A 471 -7.09 0.49 6.65
N LYS A 472 -8.43 0.65 6.58
CA LYS A 472 -9.41 -0.30 7.17
C LYS A 472 -9.21 -1.75 6.70
N SER A 473 -9.27 -1.98 5.39
CA SER A 473 -9.04 -3.32 4.79
C SER A 473 -7.61 -3.79 5.01
N THR A 474 -6.64 -2.89 5.02
CA THR A 474 -5.23 -3.23 5.30
C THR A 474 -5.07 -3.75 6.73
N LEU A 475 -5.76 -3.14 7.71
CA LEU A 475 -5.75 -3.62 9.10
C LEU A 475 -6.37 -5.02 9.20
N MET A 476 -7.49 -5.25 8.51
CA MET A 476 -8.12 -6.58 8.50
C MET A 476 -7.20 -7.65 7.88
N ARG A 477 -6.56 -7.35 6.74
CA ARG A 477 -5.57 -8.26 6.13
C ARG A 477 -4.39 -8.51 7.05
N ALA A 478 -3.85 -7.48 7.70
CA ALA A 478 -2.74 -7.64 8.63
C ALA A 478 -3.09 -8.55 9.83
N ILE A 479 -4.33 -8.49 10.31
CA ILE A 479 -4.84 -9.40 11.36
C ILE A 479 -5.02 -10.83 10.82
N ALA A 480 -5.55 -10.99 9.61
CA ALA A 480 -5.78 -12.30 8.98
C ALA A 480 -4.47 -13.03 8.63
N ASP A 481 -3.47 -12.29 8.14
CA ASP A 481 -2.17 -12.81 7.72
C ASP A 481 -1.18 -12.97 8.88
N GLY A 482 -1.57 -12.59 10.11
CA GLY A 482 -0.69 -12.64 11.28
C GLY A 482 0.51 -11.69 11.22
N GLN A 483 0.37 -10.56 10.52
CA GLN A 483 1.41 -9.55 10.34
C GLN A 483 1.41 -8.46 11.43
N LEU A 484 0.39 -8.47 12.28
CA LEU A 484 0.19 -7.47 13.32
C LEU A 484 1.04 -7.79 14.55
N GLU A 485 1.90 -6.86 14.96
CA GLU A 485 2.78 -7.04 16.12
C GLU A 485 1.97 -7.23 17.41
N GLY A 486 2.33 -8.25 18.20
CA GLY A 486 1.68 -8.56 19.47
C GLY A 486 0.28 -9.18 19.35
N PHE A 487 -0.24 -9.42 18.15
CA PHE A 487 -1.51 -10.12 17.96
C PHE A 487 -1.33 -11.64 18.14
N PRO A 488 -2.24 -12.34 18.84
CA PRO A 488 -2.10 -13.77 19.07
C PRO A 488 -2.03 -14.57 17.77
N PRO A 489 -1.17 -15.60 17.70
CA PRO A 489 -1.04 -16.44 16.52
C PRO A 489 -2.29 -17.33 16.31
N ALA A 490 -2.45 -17.86 15.10
CA ALA A 490 -3.66 -18.55 14.65
C ALA A 490 -4.00 -19.85 15.41
N ASP A 491 -3.02 -20.43 16.11
CA ASP A 491 -3.17 -21.58 17.00
C ASP A 491 -3.87 -21.22 18.33
N GLU A 492 -3.73 -19.98 18.79
CA GLU A 492 -4.44 -19.46 19.97
C GLU A 492 -5.76 -18.79 19.59
N LEU A 493 -5.77 -18.02 18.50
CA LEU A 493 -6.91 -17.19 18.10
C LEU A 493 -7.17 -17.30 16.60
N ARG A 494 -8.24 -18.03 16.22
CA ARG A 494 -8.55 -18.26 14.81
C ARG A 494 -9.28 -17.07 14.20
N THR A 495 -8.58 -16.34 13.35
CA THR A 495 -9.13 -15.25 12.56
C THR A 495 -9.49 -15.74 11.15
N VAL A 496 -10.69 -15.40 10.67
CA VAL A 496 -11.11 -15.71 9.30
C VAL A 496 -11.53 -14.44 8.60
N PHE A 497 -10.91 -14.18 7.46
CA PHE A 497 -11.21 -13.03 6.62
C PHE A 497 -12.09 -13.42 5.45
N VAL A 498 -13.29 -12.84 5.42
CA VAL A 498 -14.32 -13.10 4.41
C VAL A 498 -14.11 -12.09 3.28
N GLU A 499 -13.32 -12.47 2.27
CA GLU A 499 -13.04 -11.66 1.07
C GLU A 499 -13.49 -12.37 -0.21
N HIS A 500 -13.95 -11.57 -1.19
CA HIS A 500 -14.34 -12.06 -2.51
C HIS A 500 -13.16 -12.04 -3.50
N ASN A 501 -12.25 -13.00 -3.42
CA ASN A 501 -11.18 -13.18 -4.40
C ASN A 501 -11.27 -14.56 -5.08
N LEU A 502 -12.33 -14.78 -5.86
CA LEU A 502 -12.39 -15.95 -6.74
C LEU A 502 -11.40 -15.77 -7.89
N GLN A 503 -10.46 -16.69 -8.03
CA GLN A 503 -9.54 -16.71 -9.16
C GLN A 503 -10.27 -17.25 -10.40
N ALA A 504 -9.91 -16.79 -11.59
CA ALA A 504 -10.56 -17.20 -12.83
C ALA A 504 -10.51 -18.73 -13.06
N GLU A 505 -9.47 -19.38 -12.55
CA GLU A 505 -9.24 -20.83 -12.64
C GLU A 505 -10.18 -21.65 -11.74
N GLU A 506 -10.70 -21.05 -10.66
CA GLU A 506 -11.59 -21.70 -9.68
C GLU A 506 -13.08 -21.53 -10.03
N ALA A 507 -13.39 -20.67 -11.01
CA ALA A 507 -14.76 -20.33 -11.38
C ALA A 507 -15.55 -21.53 -11.94
N ASP A 508 -14.88 -22.51 -12.53
CA ASP A 508 -15.51 -23.68 -13.14
C ASP A 508 -15.75 -24.84 -12.14
N LEU A 509 -15.20 -24.75 -10.93
CA LEU A 509 -15.36 -25.79 -9.92
C LEU A 509 -16.79 -25.82 -9.34
N PRO A 510 -17.38 -27.01 -9.12
CA PRO A 510 -18.61 -27.14 -8.35
C PRO A 510 -18.47 -26.57 -6.93
N VAL A 511 -19.52 -25.98 -6.37
CA VAL A 511 -19.50 -25.36 -5.02
C VAL A 511 -18.89 -26.26 -3.94
N VAL A 512 -19.27 -27.54 -3.90
CA VAL A 512 -18.74 -28.47 -2.90
C VAL A 512 -17.26 -28.77 -3.13
N GLN A 513 -16.85 -28.92 -4.39
CA GLN A 513 -15.46 -29.20 -4.73
C GLN A 513 -14.55 -27.98 -4.48
N PHE A 514 -15.09 -26.77 -4.67
CA PHE A 514 -14.43 -25.54 -4.30
C PHE A 514 -14.13 -25.46 -2.80
N MET A 515 -15.03 -25.95 -1.94
CA MET A 515 -14.77 -26.00 -0.50
C MET A 515 -13.56 -26.87 -0.14
N PHE A 516 -13.37 -27.99 -0.84
CA PHE A 516 -12.23 -28.90 -0.65
C PHE A 516 -10.94 -28.45 -1.31
N ALA A 517 -10.99 -27.42 -2.17
CA ALA A 517 -9.78 -26.82 -2.72
C ALA A 517 -9.01 -26.00 -1.67
N ASP A 518 -9.66 -25.61 -0.57
CA ASP A 518 -9.00 -24.96 0.56
C ASP A 518 -8.27 -26.00 1.44
N PRO A 519 -6.93 -25.92 1.58
CA PRO A 519 -6.17 -26.83 2.43
C PRO A 519 -6.63 -26.85 3.89
N LYS A 520 -7.26 -25.77 4.37
CA LYS A 520 -7.77 -25.71 5.76
C LYS A 520 -9.04 -26.52 5.99
N LEU A 521 -9.69 -26.97 4.91
CA LEU A 521 -10.97 -27.69 4.95
C LEU A 521 -10.88 -29.12 4.40
N GLU A 522 -9.71 -29.53 3.93
CA GLU A 522 -9.48 -30.86 3.33
C GLU A 522 -9.81 -32.00 4.32
N ASP A 523 -9.55 -31.79 5.61
CA ASP A 523 -9.76 -32.78 6.67
C ASP A 523 -11.21 -32.86 7.17
N ILE A 524 -12.10 -31.98 6.72
CA ILE A 524 -13.51 -31.95 7.17
C ILE A 524 -14.33 -33.00 6.41
N PRO A 525 -15.17 -33.80 7.10
CA PRO A 525 -16.02 -34.78 6.43
C PRO A 525 -16.94 -34.16 5.37
N HIS A 526 -17.06 -34.84 4.22
CA HIS A 526 -17.92 -34.40 3.12
C HIS A 526 -19.37 -34.13 3.53
N GLU A 527 -19.93 -34.96 4.42
CA GLU A 527 -21.29 -34.78 4.92
C GLU A 527 -21.47 -33.47 5.69
N GLU A 528 -20.46 -33.07 6.48
CA GLU A 528 -20.49 -31.85 7.28
C GLU A 528 -20.44 -30.59 6.39
N VAL A 529 -19.63 -30.62 5.32
CA VAL A 529 -19.58 -29.52 4.34
C VAL A 529 -20.94 -29.35 3.63
N VAL A 530 -21.55 -30.45 3.20
CA VAL A 530 -22.87 -30.44 2.54
C VAL A 530 -23.97 -29.92 3.48
N GLU A 531 -23.97 -30.37 4.73
CA GLU A 531 -24.92 -29.92 5.75
C GLU A 531 -24.73 -28.42 6.05
N ARG A 532 -23.49 -27.95 6.14
CA ARG A 532 -23.20 -26.55 6.41
C ARG A 532 -23.62 -25.64 5.26
N LEU A 533 -23.37 -26.04 4.01
CA LEU A 533 -23.88 -25.35 2.82
C LEU A 533 -25.42 -25.33 2.80
N ALA A 534 -26.08 -26.43 3.17
CA ALA A 534 -27.53 -26.48 3.28
C ALA A 534 -28.07 -25.52 4.35
N SER A 535 -27.37 -25.39 5.48
CA SER A 535 -27.77 -24.50 6.58
C SER A 535 -27.79 -23.01 6.21
N VAL A 536 -26.96 -22.58 5.26
CA VAL A 536 -26.96 -21.20 4.73
C VAL A 536 -27.86 -21.02 3.50
N GLY A 537 -28.51 -22.10 3.06
CA GLY A 537 -29.55 -22.09 2.00
C GLY A 537 -29.15 -22.70 0.66
N PHE A 538 -27.97 -23.32 0.51
CA PHE A 538 -27.61 -24.00 -0.74
C PHE A 538 -28.40 -25.29 -0.92
N THR A 539 -29.22 -25.34 -1.96
CA THR A 539 -29.93 -26.57 -2.36
C THR A 539 -28.96 -27.60 -2.97
N PRO A 540 -29.28 -28.90 -2.97
CA PRO A 540 -28.42 -29.93 -3.57
C PRO A 540 -28.06 -29.66 -5.04
N ALA A 541 -28.97 -29.04 -5.80
CA ALA A 541 -28.71 -28.64 -7.18
C ALA A 541 -27.67 -27.51 -7.28
N MET A 542 -27.75 -26.51 -6.40
CA MET A 542 -26.79 -25.38 -6.36
C MET A 542 -25.41 -25.82 -5.88
N GLN A 543 -25.34 -26.82 -5.00
CA GLN A 543 -24.08 -27.39 -4.53
C GLN A 543 -23.25 -28.03 -5.66
N GLN A 544 -23.89 -28.43 -6.76
CA GLN A 544 -23.26 -29.01 -7.94
C GLN A 544 -23.00 -27.99 -9.07
N GLN A 545 -23.47 -26.74 -8.92
CA GLN A 545 -23.24 -25.69 -9.90
C GLN A 545 -21.82 -25.14 -9.80
N ALA A 546 -21.29 -24.65 -10.92
CA ALA A 546 -20.00 -23.97 -10.95
C ALA A 546 -20.04 -22.67 -10.14
N VAL A 547 -19.01 -22.40 -9.32
CA VAL A 547 -18.97 -21.22 -8.43
C VAL A 547 -19.05 -19.90 -9.22
N GLY A 548 -18.51 -19.87 -10.44
CA GLY A 548 -18.58 -18.74 -11.36
C GLY A 548 -20.02 -18.35 -11.74
N SER A 549 -20.96 -19.30 -11.72
CA SER A 549 -22.37 -19.08 -12.05
C SER A 549 -23.21 -18.53 -10.88
N LEU A 550 -22.67 -18.53 -9.66
CA LEU A 550 -23.36 -17.99 -8.48
C LEU A 550 -23.44 -16.46 -8.55
N SER A 551 -24.56 -15.91 -8.07
CA SER A 551 -24.67 -14.46 -7.86
C SER A 551 -23.77 -13.99 -6.72
N GLY A 552 -23.46 -12.70 -6.66
CA GLY A 552 -22.61 -12.12 -5.59
C GLY A 552 -23.09 -12.48 -4.19
N GLY A 553 -24.41 -12.44 -3.93
CA GLY A 553 -24.94 -12.86 -2.63
C GLY A 553 -24.85 -14.33 -2.31
N TRP A 554 -24.88 -15.22 -3.31
CA TRP A 554 -24.59 -16.63 -3.09
C TRP A 554 -23.10 -16.87 -2.82
N LYS A 555 -22.21 -16.11 -3.48
CA LYS A 555 -20.77 -16.16 -3.19
C LYS A 555 -20.45 -15.70 -1.77
N MET A 556 -21.15 -14.68 -1.25
CA MET A 556 -21.03 -14.28 0.16
C MET A 556 -21.48 -15.37 1.12
N LYS A 557 -22.62 -16.00 0.85
CA LYS A 557 -23.07 -17.13 1.66
C LYS A 557 -22.10 -18.32 1.61
N LEU A 558 -21.42 -18.53 0.49
CA LEU A 558 -20.38 -19.54 0.35
C LEU A 558 -19.18 -19.23 1.25
N GLU A 559 -18.64 -18.02 1.20
CA GLU A 559 -17.52 -17.61 2.06
C GLU A 559 -17.90 -17.59 3.55
N LEU A 560 -19.14 -17.25 3.88
CA LEU A 560 -19.64 -17.36 5.26
C LEU A 560 -19.75 -18.82 5.70
N ALA A 561 -20.23 -19.72 4.85
CA ALA A 561 -20.24 -21.16 5.15
C ALA A 561 -18.83 -21.70 5.36
N ARG A 562 -17.86 -21.24 4.56
CA ARG A 562 -16.43 -21.52 4.74
C ARG A 562 -15.92 -21.05 6.10
N ALA A 563 -16.23 -19.81 6.49
CA ALA A 563 -15.85 -19.29 7.81
C ALA A 563 -16.50 -20.07 8.97
N MET A 564 -17.74 -20.56 8.80
CA MET A 564 -18.41 -21.40 9.79
C MET A 564 -17.75 -22.78 9.96
N LEU A 565 -17.19 -23.35 8.90
CA LEU A 565 -16.49 -24.64 8.95
C LEU A 565 -15.12 -24.52 9.64
N MET A 566 -14.46 -23.36 9.52
CA MET A 566 -13.17 -23.08 10.15
C MET A 566 -13.26 -22.83 11.67
N ASN A 567 -14.46 -22.75 12.24
CA ASN A 567 -14.69 -22.45 13.66
C ASN A 567 -13.95 -21.19 14.13
N ALA A 568 -14.15 -20.07 13.42
CA ALA A 568 -13.50 -18.79 13.70
C ALA A 568 -13.85 -18.21 15.09
N ASP A 569 -12.85 -17.69 15.79
CA ASP A 569 -13.02 -16.89 17.01
C ASP A 569 -13.29 -15.41 16.68
N ILE A 570 -12.68 -14.92 15.59
CA ILE A 570 -12.90 -13.58 15.05
C ILE A 570 -13.25 -13.67 13.56
N LEU A 571 -14.40 -13.09 13.19
CA LEU A 571 -14.82 -12.89 11.80
C LEU A 571 -14.45 -11.47 11.35
N LEU A 572 -13.69 -11.39 10.27
CA LEU A 572 -13.33 -10.13 9.62
C LEU A 572 -14.17 -10.01 8.34
N LEU A 573 -14.95 -8.94 8.23
CA LEU A 573 -15.92 -8.73 7.16
C LEU A 573 -15.63 -7.39 6.49
N ASP A 574 -15.17 -7.41 5.23
CA ASP A 574 -14.95 -6.20 4.43
C ASP A 574 -16.09 -5.97 3.45
N GLU A 575 -16.84 -4.89 3.63
CA GLU A 575 -18.02 -4.50 2.85
C GLU A 575 -18.99 -5.67 2.58
N PRO A 576 -19.50 -6.34 3.63
CA PRO A 576 -20.20 -7.60 3.44
C PRO A 576 -21.60 -7.44 2.82
N THR A 577 -22.10 -6.20 2.73
CA THR A 577 -23.36 -5.86 2.06
C THR A 577 -23.20 -5.70 0.54
N ASN A 578 -21.97 -5.64 0.02
CA ASN A 578 -21.73 -5.49 -1.40
C ASN A 578 -22.30 -6.66 -2.21
N HIS A 579 -22.92 -6.33 -3.34
CA HIS A 579 -23.55 -7.31 -4.24
C HIS A 579 -24.69 -8.15 -3.61
N LEU A 580 -25.16 -7.79 -2.40
CA LEU A 580 -26.33 -8.36 -1.76
C LEU A 580 -27.59 -7.57 -2.13
N ASP A 581 -28.71 -8.28 -2.27
CA ASP A 581 -30.01 -7.64 -2.26
C ASP A 581 -30.51 -7.42 -0.83
N VAL A 582 -31.58 -6.65 -0.69
CA VAL A 582 -32.17 -6.29 0.61
C VAL A 582 -32.55 -7.52 1.45
N HIS A 583 -32.96 -8.61 0.80
CA HIS A 583 -33.33 -9.85 1.50
C HIS A 583 -32.10 -10.58 2.08
N ASN A 584 -31.00 -10.63 1.33
CA ASN A 584 -29.76 -11.26 1.79
C ASN A 584 -29.02 -10.39 2.82
N VAL A 585 -29.12 -9.07 2.75
CA VAL A 585 -28.62 -8.17 3.81
C VAL A 585 -29.35 -8.46 5.13
N ALA A 586 -30.69 -8.52 5.12
CA ALA A 586 -31.47 -8.85 6.32
C ALA A 586 -31.13 -10.24 6.89
N TRP A 587 -30.86 -11.23 6.03
CA TRP A 587 -30.40 -12.54 6.48
C TRP A 587 -29.03 -12.44 7.18
N LEU A 588 -28.09 -11.68 6.62
CA LEU A 588 -26.76 -11.47 7.18
C LEU A 588 -26.82 -10.76 8.54
N GLU A 589 -27.66 -9.73 8.67
CA GLU A 589 -27.90 -9.04 9.95
C GLU A 589 -28.36 -10.01 11.04
N ASN A 590 -29.34 -10.85 10.72
CA ASN A 590 -29.85 -11.87 11.64
C ASN A 590 -28.78 -12.92 12.00
N TYR A 591 -27.95 -13.31 11.03
CA TYR A 591 -26.86 -14.24 11.28
C TYR A 591 -25.81 -13.64 12.23
N LEU A 592 -25.29 -12.45 11.95
CA LEU A 592 -24.24 -11.83 12.76
C LEU A 592 -24.74 -11.48 14.18
N THR A 593 -26.00 -11.09 14.32
CA THR A 593 -26.61 -10.83 15.63
C THR A 593 -26.85 -12.10 16.43
N SER A 594 -27.03 -13.26 15.78
CA SER A 594 -27.16 -14.56 16.46
C SER A 594 -25.83 -15.09 17.04
N LEU A 595 -24.69 -14.61 16.55
CA LEU A 595 -23.36 -15.01 17.02
C LEU A 595 -23.01 -14.31 18.35
N THR A 596 -23.21 -15.01 19.46
CA THR A 596 -22.93 -14.50 20.81
C THR A 596 -21.52 -14.81 21.32
N ASN A 597 -20.88 -15.86 20.79
CA ASN A 597 -19.55 -16.32 21.23
C ASN A 597 -18.42 -15.97 20.25
N VAL A 598 -18.76 -15.50 19.04
CA VAL A 598 -17.81 -15.13 17.99
C VAL A 598 -17.74 -13.62 17.92
N THR A 599 -16.53 -13.08 17.87
CA THR A 599 -16.30 -11.65 17.72
C THR A 599 -16.33 -11.30 16.24
N SER A 600 -16.92 -10.17 15.86
CA SER A 600 -16.91 -9.72 14.45
C SER A 600 -16.32 -8.33 14.34
N MET A 601 -15.43 -8.12 13.39
CA MET A 601 -14.95 -6.80 12.98
C MET A 601 -15.42 -6.52 11.56
N ILE A 602 -16.18 -5.45 11.39
CA ILE A 602 -16.99 -5.19 10.20
C ILE A 602 -16.62 -3.83 9.64
N VAL A 603 -16.21 -3.79 8.38
CA VAL A 603 -16.16 -2.56 7.58
C VAL A 603 -17.39 -2.55 6.69
N SER A 604 -18.20 -1.49 6.76
CA SER A 604 -19.32 -1.32 5.84
C SER A 604 -19.59 0.17 5.61
N HIS A 605 -19.97 0.50 4.38
CA HIS A 605 -20.49 1.82 4.04
C HIS A 605 -21.99 1.98 4.31
N ASP A 606 -22.70 0.89 4.62
CA ASP A 606 -24.13 0.90 4.95
C ASP A 606 -24.36 1.26 6.43
N SER A 607 -24.82 2.48 6.66
CA SER A 607 -25.09 2.99 8.02
C SER A 607 -26.18 2.20 8.73
N SER A 608 -27.20 1.75 7.99
CA SER A 608 -28.33 1.01 8.55
C SER A 608 -27.91 -0.38 9.02
N PHE A 609 -27.01 -1.02 8.27
CA PHE A 609 -26.40 -2.28 8.63
C PHE A 609 -25.52 -2.15 9.89
N LEU A 610 -24.64 -1.14 9.94
CA LEU A 610 -23.80 -0.88 11.11
C LEU A 610 -24.61 -0.54 12.36
N ASP A 611 -25.72 0.18 12.21
CA ASP A 611 -26.63 0.49 13.32
C ASP A 611 -27.30 -0.75 13.91
N THR A 612 -27.64 -1.71 13.05
CA THR A 612 -28.35 -2.93 13.42
C THR A 612 -27.42 -3.97 14.04
N VAL A 613 -26.20 -4.12 13.50
CA VAL A 613 -25.29 -5.22 13.86
C VAL A 613 -24.29 -4.83 14.95
N CYS A 614 -23.68 -3.65 14.89
CA CYS A 614 -22.52 -3.31 15.72
C CYS A 614 -22.89 -2.97 17.17
N THR A 615 -22.05 -3.41 18.12
CA THR A 615 -22.14 -3.10 19.56
C THR A 615 -21.10 -2.09 20.02
N GLY A 616 -20.04 -1.89 19.23
CA GLY A 616 -19.03 -0.85 19.42
C GLY A 616 -18.49 -0.37 18.08
N ILE A 617 -17.95 0.84 18.04
CA ILE A 617 -17.29 1.42 16.87
C ILE A 617 -15.81 1.62 17.17
N ILE A 618 -14.94 1.16 16.28
CA ILE A 618 -13.52 1.46 16.28
C ILE A 618 -13.31 2.51 15.19
N HIS A 619 -13.00 3.74 15.57
CA HIS A 619 -12.86 4.87 14.66
C HIS A 619 -11.39 5.24 14.47
N TYR A 620 -10.99 5.50 13.22
CA TYR A 620 -9.68 6.02 12.88
C TYR A 620 -9.61 7.53 13.11
N GLU A 621 -8.77 7.95 14.06
CA GLU A 621 -8.52 9.37 14.37
C GLU A 621 -7.03 9.65 14.46
N SER A 622 -6.54 10.58 13.64
CA SER A 622 -5.14 11.04 13.69
C SER A 622 -4.11 9.90 13.68
N ARG A 623 -4.34 8.86 12.84
CA ARG A 623 -3.53 7.62 12.74
C ARG A 623 -3.54 6.77 14.01
N LYS A 624 -4.58 6.88 14.84
CA LYS A 624 -4.85 5.97 15.96
C LYS A 624 -6.24 5.37 15.83
N LEU A 625 -6.45 4.23 16.45
CA LEU A 625 -7.76 3.61 16.65
C LEU A 625 -8.30 4.08 18.00
N LYS A 626 -9.48 4.68 17.98
CA LYS A 626 -10.25 4.96 19.20
C LYS A 626 -11.51 4.13 19.21
N LYS A 627 -11.81 3.57 20.37
CA LYS A 627 -12.99 2.73 20.57
C LYS A 627 -14.11 3.57 21.19
N TYR A 628 -15.30 3.44 20.64
CA TYR A 628 -16.53 4.08 21.09
C TYR A 628 -17.57 3.01 21.40
N ARG A 629 -18.30 3.18 22.50
CA ARG A 629 -19.30 2.22 22.93
C ARG A 629 -20.66 2.54 22.31
N GLY A 630 -21.33 1.51 21.78
CA GLY A 630 -22.61 1.64 21.09
C GLY A 630 -22.49 1.46 19.57
N ASN A 631 -23.64 1.43 18.90
CA ASN A 631 -23.74 1.36 17.46
C ASN A 631 -23.41 2.71 16.80
N LEU A 632 -23.49 2.79 15.46
CA LEU A 632 -23.10 3.98 14.69
C LEU A 632 -23.84 5.24 15.14
N SER A 633 -25.14 5.16 15.41
CA SER A 633 -25.95 6.28 15.91
C SER A 633 -25.40 6.86 17.22
N LYS A 634 -25.08 5.99 18.19
CA LYS A 634 -24.49 6.41 19.49
C LYS A 634 -23.08 6.95 19.35
N PHE A 635 -22.31 6.47 18.37
CA PHE A 635 -21.01 7.02 18.04
C PHE A 635 -21.13 8.44 17.48
N VAL A 636 -22.10 8.70 16.58
CA VAL A 636 -22.34 10.05 16.04
C VAL A 636 -22.82 11.05 17.11
N GLU A 637 -23.52 10.59 18.14
CA GLU A 637 -23.83 11.41 19.32
C GLU A 637 -22.58 11.81 20.11
N GLN A 638 -21.61 10.89 20.25
CA GLN A 638 -20.35 11.10 20.99
C GLN A 638 -19.31 11.89 20.17
N TYR A 639 -19.32 11.74 18.85
CA TYR A 639 -18.41 12.40 17.91
C TYR A 639 -19.23 13.07 16.78
N PRO A 640 -19.70 14.32 16.99
CA PRO A 640 -20.63 14.99 16.06
C PRO A 640 -20.09 15.19 14.64
N ASP A 641 -18.77 15.23 14.46
CA ASP A 641 -18.13 15.35 13.14
C ASP A 641 -18.31 14.09 12.28
N ALA A 642 -18.69 12.95 12.89
CA ALA A 642 -19.09 11.73 12.19
C ALA A 642 -20.51 11.77 11.59
N LYS A 643 -21.23 12.90 11.66
CA LYS A 643 -22.54 13.04 10.96
C LYS A 643 -22.46 12.84 9.45
N SER A 644 -21.28 12.98 8.85
CA SER A 644 -21.03 12.62 7.44
C SER A 644 -21.34 11.14 7.13
N TYR A 645 -21.31 10.24 8.12
CA TYR A 645 -21.75 8.86 7.93
C TYR A 645 -23.26 8.72 7.68
N TYR A 646 -24.07 9.75 7.91
CA TYR A 646 -25.51 9.76 7.58
C TYR A 646 -25.85 10.74 6.44
N GLU A 647 -25.14 11.86 6.31
CA GLU A 647 -25.42 12.88 5.29
C GLU A 647 -24.53 12.75 4.04
N LEU A 648 -25.12 12.73 2.83
CA LEU A 648 -24.44 12.73 1.52
C LEU A 648 -23.84 14.11 1.14
N LYS A 649 -23.36 14.91 2.11
CA LYS A 649 -22.77 16.23 1.84
C LYS A 649 -21.25 16.18 1.88
N SER A 650 -20.60 16.58 0.78
CA SER A 650 -19.15 16.59 0.68
C SER A 650 -18.55 17.74 1.52
N SER A 651 -17.52 17.44 2.32
CA SER A 651 -16.67 18.48 2.94
C SER A 651 -15.18 18.32 2.65
N LEU A 652 -14.72 17.16 2.14
CA LEU A 652 -13.29 16.86 1.98
C LEU A 652 -12.82 16.60 0.53
N VAL A 653 -13.68 16.11 -0.37
CA VAL A 653 -13.30 15.73 -1.76
C VAL A 653 -14.35 16.20 -2.75
N THR A 654 -13.94 16.87 -3.83
CA THR A 654 -14.82 17.34 -4.92
C THR A 654 -14.41 16.72 -6.24
N PHE A 655 -15.36 16.13 -6.98
CA PHE A 655 -15.11 15.64 -8.34
C PHE A 655 -15.51 16.70 -9.37
N LYS A 656 -14.70 16.84 -10.43
CA LYS A 656 -14.98 17.70 -11.57
C LYS A 656 -14.98 16.87 -12.84
N LEU A 657 -16.17 16.59 -13.37
CA LEU A 657 -16.33 15.89 -14.63
C LEU A 657 -16.14 16.86 -15.81
N PRO A 658 -15.49 16.44 -16.91
CA PRO A 658 -15.41 17.25 -18.11
C PRO A 658 -16.77 17.54 -18.72
N GLU A 659 -16.94 18.74 -19.26
CA GLU A 659 -18.12 19.08 -20.06
C GLU A 659 -18.13 18.35 -21.41
N PRO A 660 -19.28 17.81 -21.85
CA PRO A 660 -19.41 17.21 -23.17
C PRO A 660 -19.08 18.21 -24.30
N GLY A 661 -18.47 17.70 -25.36
CA GLY A 661 -18.26 18.46 -26.59
C GLY A 661 -19.56 18.84 -27.31
N PHE A 662 -19.48 19.81 -28.21
CA PHE A 662 -20.64 20.23 -29.01
C PHE A 662 -21.07 19.14 -30.01
N LEU A 663 -22.38 18.83 -30.04
CA LEU A 663 -22.96 17.90 -31.02
C LEU A 663 -23.63 18.67 -32.16
N ASP A 664 -23.05 18.57 -33.36
CA ASP A 664 -23.63 19.17 -34.55
C ASP A 664 -25.03 18.59 -34.86
N GLY A 665 -26.00 19.46 -35.15
CA GLY A 665 -27.39 19.08 -35.43
C GLY A 665 -28.26 18.84 -34.19
N VAL A 666 -27.75 19.04 -32.97
CA VAL A 666 -28.49 18.91 -31.70
C VAL A 666 -28.70 20.30 -31.11
N LYS A 667 -29.93 20.83 -31.23
CA LYS A 667 -30.30 22.16 -30.70
C LYS A 667 -30.96 22.14 -29.32
N SER A 668 -31.44 20.97 -28.90
CA SER A 668 -32.08 20.76 -27.61
C SER A 668 -31.43 19.56 -26.91
N LYS A 669 -31.25 19.66 -25.59
CA LYS A 669 -30.70 18.59 -24.75
C LYS A 669 -31.63 17.37 -24.67
N ASP A 670 -32.93 17.53 -24.94
CA ASP A 670 -33.92 16.44 -24.91
C ASP A 670 -33.98 15.63 -26.22
N LYS A 671 -33.20 16.00 -27.25
CA LYS A 671 -33.16 15.23 -28.49
C LYS A 671 -32.55 13.85 -28.21
N SER A 672 -33.24 12.79 -28.63
CA SER A 672 -32.72 11.42 -28.55
C SER A 672 -31.38 11.31 -29.29
N LEU A 673 -30.35 10.87 -28.58
CA LEU A 673 -29.00 10.66 -29.11
C LEU A 673 -28.66 9.18 -29.25
N LEU A 674 -29.23 8.34 -28.38
CA LEU A 674 -29.07 6.90 -28.40
C LEU A 674 -30.44 6.27 -28.16
N ARG A 675 -30.89 5.40 -29.07
CA ARG A 675 -32.21 4.77 -28.99
C ARG A 675 -32.09 3.31 -29.39
N PHE A 676 -32.77 2.43 -28.68
CA PHE A 676 -32.94 1.04 -29.07
C PHE A 676 -34.42 0.73 -29.28
N VAL A 677 -34.73 -0.05 -30.32
CA VAL A 677 -36.10 -0.34 -30.72
C VAL A 677 -36.27 -1.85 -30.89
N ASN A 678 -37.21 -2.40 -30.12
CA ASN A 678 -37.65 -3.80 -30.13
C ASN A 678 -36.48 -4.79 -30.03
N ILE A 679 -35.49 -4.48 -29.19
CA ILE A 679 -34.30 -5.32 -29.08
C ILE A 679 -34.59 -6.60 -28.31
N SER A 680 -34.09 -7.72 -28.81
CA SER A 680 -34.07 -9.00 -28.10
C SER A 680 -32.70 -9.64 -28.22
N PHE A 681 -32.20 -10.17 -27.11
CA PHE A 681 -30.90 -10.83 -27.05
C PHE A 681 -30.88 -12.13 -26.25
N THR A 682 -30.21 -13.14 -26.80
CA THR A 682 -30.02 -14.47 -26.20
C THR A 682 -28.54 -14.85 -26.23
N TYR A 683 -27.97 -15.24 -25.09
CA TYR A 683 -26.60 -15.76 -25.04
C TYR A 683 -26.48 -17.14 -25.72
N PRO A 684 -25.34 -17.46 -26.37
CA PRO A 684 -25.09 -18.79 -26.92
C PRO A 684 -25.25 -19.88 -25.85
N GLY A 685 -25.98 -20.94 -26.16
CA GLY A 685 -26.27 -22.05 -25.23
C GLY A 685 -27.58 -21.90 -24.42
N ASN A 686 -28.19 -20.71 -24.38
CA ASN A 686 -29.47 -20.49 -23.73
C ASN A 686 -30.65 -20.63 -24.72
N THR A 687 -31.73 -21.26 -24.28
CA THR A 687 -32.98 -21.42 -25.08
C THR A 687 -33.96 -20.27 -24.90
N VAL A 688 -33.80 -19.48 -23.84
CA VAL A 688 -34.68 -18.39 -23.44
C VAL A 688 -33.94 -17.05 -23.64
N PRO A 689 -34.54 -16.07 -24.36
CA PRO A 689 -33.95 -14.75 -24.49
C PRO A 689 -33.81 -14.06 -23.14
N THR A 690 -32.63 -13.48 -22.89
CA THR A 690 -32.28 -12.76 -21.67
C THR A 690 -32.97 -11.39 -21.61
N ILE A 691 -33.08 -10.71 -22.76
CA ILE A 691 -33.89 -9.50 -22.92
C ILE A 691 -34.84 -9.66 -24.11
N ARG A 692 -36.06 -9.15 -23.99
CA ARG A 692 -37.16 -9.36 -24.96
C ARG A 692 -37.85 -8.04 -25.25
N ASN A 693 -37.97 -7.72 -26.54
CA ASN A 693 -38.77 -6.62 -27.07
C ASN A 693 -38.62 -5.29 -26.30
N MET A 694 -37.39 -4.92 -25.96
CA MET A 694 -37.15 -3.70 -25.18
C MET A 694 -37.00 -2.47 -26.09
N SER A 695 -37.56 -1.33 -25.68
CA SER A 695 -37.43 -0.05 -26.39
C SER A 695 -37.25 1.10 -25.41
N ALA A 696 -36.19 1.90 -25.57
CA ALA A 696 -36.00 3.15 -24.83
C ALA A 696 -35.02 4.09 -25.56
N GLN A 697 -34.88 5.30 -25.03
CA GLN A 697 -34.03 6.36 -25.58
C GLN A 697 -33.28 7.12 -24.49
N VAL A 698 -32.11 7.67 -24.84
CA VAL A 698 -31.24 8.47 -23.98
C VAL A 698 -30.88 9.76 -24.71
N SER A 699 -30.93 10.88 -23.99
CA SER A 699 -30.62 12.24 -24.43
C SER A 699 -29.53 12.87 -23.54
N LEU A 700 -29.12 14.12 -23.82
CA LEU A 700 -28.16 14.82 -22.94
C LEU A 700 -28.74 15.17 -21.57
N ASN A 701 -30.06 15.28 -21.46
CA ASN A 701 -30.73 15.59 -20.20
C ASN A 701 -31.18 14.34 -19.43
N SER A 702 -30.97 13.15 -20.00
CA SER A 702 -31.42 11.91 -19.39
C SER A 702 -30.63 11.62 -18.11
N ARG A 703 -31.37 11.25 -17.05
CA ARG A 703 -30.86 10.79 -15.76
C ARG A 703 -31.60 9.51 -15.39
N VAL A 704 -31.07 8.38 -15.86
CA VAL A 704 -31.75 7.08 -15.86
C VAL A 704 -31.19 6.17 -14.77
N ALA A 705 -32.05 5.64 -13.90
CA ALA A 705 -31.73 4.54 -13.00
C ALA A 705 -32.25 3.22 -13.57
N VAL A 706 -31.38 2.24 -13.79
CA VAL A 706 -31.75 0.89 -14.22
C VAL A 706 -31.82 -0.02 -13.00
N ILE A 707 -33.02 -0.49 -12.66
CA ILE A 707 -33.30 -1.30 -11.48
C ILE A 707 -33.91 -2.65 -11.86
N GLY A 708 -33.69 -3.66 -11.03
CA GLY A 708 -34.20 -5.01 -11.25
C GLY A 708 -33.40 -6.06 -10.45
N PRO A 709 -33.95 -7.27 -10.24
CA PRO A 709 -33.27 -8.33 -9.52
C PRO A 709 -32.00 -8.80 -10.26
N ASN A 710 -31.08 -9.43 -9.53
CA ASN A 710 -29.87 -9.99 -10.12
C ASN A 710 -30.21 -11.03 -11.18
N GLY A 711 -29.53 -10.98 -12.32
CA GLY A 711 -29.81 -11.86 -13.46
C GLY A 711 -31.00 -11.46 -14.34
N ALA A 712 -31.69 -10.34 -14.07
CA ALA A 712 -32.82 -9.87 -14.89
C ALA A 712 -32.44 -9.38 -16.30
N GLY A 713 -31.14 -9.22 -16.60
CA GLY A 713 -30.65 -8.72 -17.89
C GLY A 713 -30.17 -7.26 -17.89
N LYS A 714 -29.96 -6.62 -16.71
CA LYS A 714 -29.48 -5.23 -16.57
C LYS A 714 -28.17 -4.97 -17.33
N SER A 715 -27.11 -5.71 -17.01
CA SER A 715 -25.81 -5.55 -17.68
C SER A 715 -25.88 -5.99 -19.14
N THR A 716 -26.71 -6.99 -19.49
CA THR A 716 -26.94 -7.39 -20.88
C THR A 716 -27.57 -6.27 -21.71
N LEU A 717 -28.56 -5.55 -21.15
CA LEU A 717 -29.14 -4.36 -21.79
C LEU A 717 -28.07 -3.30 -22.05
N ILE A 718 -27.21 -3.02 -21.08
CA ILE A 718 -26.14 -2.04 -21.24
C ILE A 718 -25.09 -2.48 -22.27
N LYS A 719 -24.72 -3.77 -22.29
CA LYS A 719 -23.80 -4.32 -23.32
C LYS A 719 -24.35 -4.17 -24.73
N VAL A 720 -25.66 -4.37 -24.91
CA VAL A 720 -26.34 -4.12 -26.19
C VAL A 720 -26.37 -2.62 -26.50
N LEU A 721 -26.63 -1.77 -25.50
CA LEU A 721 -26.69 -0.31 -25.64
C LEU A 721 -25.32 0.31 -26.01
N THR A 722 -24.22 -0.21 -25.45
CA THR A 722 -22.86 0.30 -25.65
C THR A 722 -22.13 -0.37 -26.82
N GLY A 723 -22.75 -1.36 -27.46
CA GLY A 723 -22.22 -2.07 -28.63
C GLY A 723 -21.18 -3.15 -28.31
N GLU A 724 -21.16 -3.69 -27.09
CA GLU A 724 -20.34 -4.87 -26.77
C GLU A 724 -20.95 -6.15 -27.34
N THR A 725 -22.28 -6.22 -27.43
CA THR A 725 -23.03 -7.34 -28.00
C THR A 725 -24.04 -6.83 -29.02
N VAL A 726 -24.24 -7.58 -30.11
CA VAL A 726 -25.19 -7.25 -31.16
C VAL A 726 -26.54 -7.92 -30.86
N PRO A 727 -27.68 -7.21 -30.90
CA PRO A 727 -28.98 -7.82 -30.70
C PRO A 727 -29.35 -8.74 -31.88
N GLN A 728 -30.00 -9.88 -31.62
CA GLN A 728 -30.49 -10.76 -32.70
C GLN A 728 -31.73 -10.22 -33.41
N VAL A 729 -32.56 -9.45 -32.69
CA VAL A 729 -33.77 -8.81 -33.21
C VAL A 729 -33.78 -7.36 -32.73
N GLY A 730 -34.23 -6.43 -33.58
CA GLY A 730 -34.29 -5.00 -33.29
C GLY A 730 -33.02 -4.25 -33.70
N GLU A 731 -33.00 -2.95 -33.44
CA GLU A 731 -31.88 -2.07 -33.84
C GLU A 731 -31.48 -1.10 -32.71
N VAL A 732 -30.20 -0.72 -32.68
CA VAL A 732 -29.64 0.31 -31.79
C VAL A 732 -29.14 1.46 -32.65
N ILE A 733 -29.76 2.63 -32.51
CA ILE A 733 -29.49 3.83 -33.30
C ILE A 733 -28.69 4.82 -32.44
N LYS A 734 -27.49 5.15 -32.90
CA LYS A 734 -26.55 6.08 -32.25
C LYS A 734 -26.35 7.32 -33.11
N HIS A 735 -26.32 8.50 -32.50
CA HIS A 735 -25.94 9.72 -33.20
C HIS A 735 -24.45 9.65 -33.64
N PRO A 736 -24.09 10.06 -34.87
CA PRO A 736 -22.74 9.82 -35.44
C PRO A 736 -21.59 10.40 -34.62
N ASN A 737 -21.78 11.62 -34.07
CA ASN A 737 -20.76 12.28 -33.23
C ASN A 737 -20.87 11.91 -31.73
N LEU A 738 -21.71 10.94 -31.37
CA LEU A 738 -21.93 10.57 -29.97
C LEU A 738 -20.76 9.77 -29.41
N ARG A 739 -20.18 10.29 -28.34
CA ARG A 739 -19.23 9.57 -27.47
C ARG A 739 -19.97 9.05 -26.24
N VAL A 740 -19.89 7.74 -26.02
CA VAL A 740 -20.46 7.07 -24.85
C VAL A 740 -19.29 6.53 -24.02
N ALA A 741 -19.21 6.94 -22.77
CA ALA A 741 -18.30 6.36 -21.79
C ALA A 741 -19.05 5.28 -21.02
N TYR A 742 -18.43 4.11 -20.89
CA TYR A 742 -18.98 2.99 -20.14
C TYR A 742 -17.98 2.55 -19.07
N VAL A 743 -18.43 2.55 -17.83
CA VAL A 743 -17.71 2.01 -16.68
C VAL A 743 -18.41 0.72 -16.29
N ALA A 744 -17.81 -0.41 -16.68
CA ALA A 744 -18.35 -1.74 -16.42
C ALA A 744 -18.19 -2.15 -14.94
N GLN A 745 -19.03 -3.07 -14.48
CA GLN A 745 -18.93 -3.66 -13.15
C GLN A 745 -17.56 -4.35 -12.91
N HIS A 746 -17.01 -4.99 -13.96
CA HIS A 746 -15.66 -5.60 -13.95
C HIS A 746 -14.61 -4.71 -14.63
N ALA A 747 -14.72 -3.38 -14.52
CA ALA A 747 -13.76 -2.48 -15.16
C ALA A 747 -12.32 -2.67 -14.67
N PHE A 748 -12.12 -3.31 -13.52
CA PHE A 748 -10.79 -3.66 -13.01
C PHE A 748 -10.03 -4.61 -13.92
N HIS A 749 -10.69 -5.50 -14.65
CA HIS A 749 -10.01 -6.49 -15.49
C HIS A 749 -9.07 -5.83 -16.51
N HIS A 750 -9.46 -4.71 -17.11
CA HIS A 750 -8.60 -3.96 -18.05
C HIS A 750 -7.43 -3.28 -17.36
N VAL A 751 -7.65 -2.72 -16.18
CA VAL A 751 -6.62 -2.04 -15.38
C VAL A 751 -5.64 -3.05 -14.78
N GLU A 752 -6.11 -4.25 -14.45
CA GLU A 752 -5.33 -5.38 -13.92
C GLU A 752 -4.40 -6.02 -14.95
N MET A 753 -4.66 -5.85 -16.24
CA MET A 753 -3.68 -6.20 -17.27
C MET A 753 -2.47 -5.23 -17.30
N HIS A 754 -2.53 -4.13 -16.54
CA HIS A 754 -1.56 -3.04 -16.56
C HIS A 754 -1.02 -2.65 -15.17
N LEU A 755 -0.94 -3.61 -14.24
CA LEU A 755 -0.48 -3.39 -12.86
C LEU A 755 0.90 -2.73 -12.74
N THR A 756 1.79 -2.91 -13.72
CA THR A 756 3.15 -2.36 -13.73
C THR A 756 3.23 -0.93 -14.25
N LYS A 757 2.16 -0.36 -14.81
CA LYS A 757 2.11 1.04 -15.24
C LYS A 757 1.61 1.92 -14.11
N THR A 758 1.95 3.20 -14.16
CA THR A 758 1.28 4.21 -13.32
C THR A 758 -0.08 4.59 -13.95
N PRO A 759 -1.04 5.13 -13.19
CA PRO A 759 -2.30 5.62 -13.76
C PRO A 759 -2.11 6.62 -14.90
N ASN A 760 -1.12 7.50 -14.76
CA ASN A 760 -0.74 8.47 -15.79
C ASN A 760 -0.31 7.76 -17.09
N GLU A 761 0.59 6.79 -16.98
CA GLU A 761 1.04 5.98 -18.12
C GLU A 761 -0.09 5.16 -18.75
N TYR A 762 -1.03 4.64 -17.95
CA TYR A 762 -2.16 3.88 -18.44
C TYR A 762 -3.10 4.74 -19.30
N ILE A 763 -3.46 5.95 -18.87
CA ILE A 763 -4.28 6.87 -19.69
C ILE A 763 -3.54 7.26 -20.97
N ARG A 764 -2.24 7.54 -20.88
CA ARG A 764 -1.40 7.85 -22.05
C ARG A 764 -1.30 6.67 -23.02
N TRP A 765 -1.23 5.44 -22.51
CA TRP A 765 -1.24 4.22 -23.30
C TRP A 765 -2.60 3.99 -23.98
N ARG A 766 -3.70 4.19 -23.26
CA ARG A 766 -5.08 3.98 -23.74
C ARG A 766 -5.41 4.91 -24.91
N TYR A 767 -4.91 6.14 -24.88
CA TYR A 767 -5.22 7.19 -25.87
C TYR A 767 -4.05 7.58 -26.78
N GLN A 768 -2.97 6.78 -26.83
CA GLN A 768 -1.73 7.12 -27.56
C GLN A 768 -1.95 7.50 -29.03
N TYR A 769 -2.97 6.93 -29.69
CA TYR A 769 -3.29 7.17 -31.11
C TYR A 769 -4.46 8.14 -31.32
N GLY A 770 -4.92 8.84 -30.27
CA GLY A 770 -6.06 9.75 -30.33
C GLY A 770 -7.43 9.04 -30.37
N GLU A 771 -7.44 7.71 -30.28
CA GLU A 771 -8.61 6.86 -30.18
C GLU A 771 -8.57 6.06 -28.88
N ASP A 772 -9.73 5.66 -28.38
CA ASP A 772 -9.82 4.76 -27.24
C ASP A 772 -9.54 3.32 -27.68
N ARG A 773 -8.41 2.75 -27.26
CA ARG A 773 -8.05 1.36 -27.57
C ARG A 773 -9.08 0.34 -27.07
N GLU A 774 -9.80 0.64 -25.99
CA GLU A 774 -10.84 -0.24 -25.46
C GLU A 774 -12.11 -0.25 -26.33
N LEU A 775 -12.37 0.82 -27.09
CA LEU A 775 -13.49 0.83 -28.05
C LEU A 775 -13.20 -0.01 -29.29
N ALA A 776 -11.91 -0.17 -29.66
CA ALA A 776 -11.49 -0.88 -30.87
C ALA A 776 -11.72 -2.40 -30.80
N SER A 777 -11.77 -3.00 -29.60
CA SER A 777 -11.96 -4.44 -29.40
C SER A 777 -13.42 -4.90 -29.37
N LYS A 778 -14.40 -3.99 -29.49
CA LYS A 778 -15.84 -4.31 -29.40
C LYS A 778 -16.33 -5.22 -30.52
N ALA A 779 -17.27 -6.11 -30.22
CA ALA A 779 -17.84 -7.06 -31.18
C ALA A 779 -18.56 -6.38 -32.37
N THR A 780 -19.16 -5.20 -32.16
CA THR A 780 -19.76 -4.41 -33.25
C THR A 780 -18.74 -3.93 -34.29
N ARG A 781 -17.45 -3.89 -33.95
CA ARG A 781 -16.37 -3.49 -34.87
C ARG A 781 -15.75 -4.66 -35.63
N GLN A 782 -15.99 -5.90 -35.18
CA GLN A 782 -15.48 -7.07 -35.88
C GLN A 782 -16.33 -7.33 -37.13
N ILE A 783 -15.69 -7.28 -38.30
CA ILE A 783 -16.32 -7.59 -39.59
C ILE A 783 -16.56 -9.09 -39.65
N THR A 784 -17.80 -9.51 -39.94
CA THR A 784 -18.12 -10.93 -40.13
C THR A 784 -17.70 -11.39 -41.53
N PRO A 785 -17.44 -12.70 -41.74
CA PRO A 785 -17.09 -13.23 -43.07
C PRO A 785 -18.16 -12.94 -44.15
N GLU A 786 -19.43 -12.86 -43.75
CA GLU A 786 -20.57 -12.55 -44.61
C GLU A 786 -20.57 -11.09 -45.06
N GLU A 787 -20.27 -10.17 -44.14
CA GLU A 787 -20.08 -8.74 -44.44
C GLU A 787 -18.84 -8.50 -45.29
N GLU A 788 -17.75 -9.23 -45.03
CA GLU A 788 -16.53 -9.17 -45.83
C GLU A 788 -16.78 -9.59 -47.29
N ALA A 789 -17.63 -10.60 -47.50
CA ALA A 789 -18.06 -11.02 -48.83
C ALA A 789 -18.97 -9.97 -49.50
N GLN A 790 -19.80 -9.27 -48.73
CA GLN A 790 -20.65 -8.18 -49.24
C GLN A 790 -19.83 -6.95 -49.63
N MET A 791 -18.81 -6.57 -48.86
CA MET A 791 -17.90 -5.45 -49.15
C MET A 791 -17.00 -5.70 -50.38
N LYS A 792 -16.77 -6.96 -50.76
CA LYS A 792 -16.05 -7.35 -51.98
C LYS A 792 -16.89 -7.24 -53.26
N LYS A 793 -18.19 -6.94 -53.17
CA LYS A 793 -19.05 -6.78 -54.35
C LYS A 793 -18.71 -5.50 -55.10
N LEU A 794 -18.65 -5.61 -56.43
CA LEU A 794 -18.38 -4.48 -57.31
C LEU A 794 -19.62 -3.59 -57.45
N ILE A 795 -19.42 -2.30 -57.20
CA ILE A 795 -20.42 -1.22 -57.30
C ILE A 795 -20.31 -0.57 -58.68
N ALA A 796 -21.43 -0.40 -59.37
CA ALA A 796 -21.48 0.36 -60.61
C ALA A 796 -21.46 1.86 -60.30
N TRP A 797 -20.42 2.57 -60.73
CA TRP A 797 -20.24 3.99 -60.49
C TRP A 797 -19.75 4.71 -61.74
N GLU A 798 -20.20 5.95 -61.95
CA GLU A 798 -19.82 6.76 -63.11
C GLU A 798 -18.63 7.66 -62.75
N ILE A 799 -17.54 7.55 -63.51
CA ILE A 799 -16.38 8.44 -63.46
C ILE A 799 -16.17 8.96 -64.88
N ASP A 800 -16.10 10.29 -65.04
CA ASP A 800 -15.87 10.96 -66.33
C ASP A 800 -16.79 10.50 -67.48
N GLY A 801 -18.06 10.21 -67.19
CA GLY A 801 -19.06 9.78 -68.18
C GLY A 801 -19.04 8.28 -68.52
N ASN A 802 -18.18 7.48 -67.87
CA ASN A 802 -18.09 6.03 -68.06
C ASN A 802 -18.55 5.27 -66.80
N ILE A 803 -19.46 4.30 -66.96
CA ILE A 803 -19.90 3.42 -65.88
C ILE A 803 -18.85 2.32 -65.68
N MET A 804 -18.23 2.30 -64.50
CA MET A 804 -17.23 1.32 -64.09
C MET A 804 -17.74 0.48 -62.92
N LYS A 805 -17.22 -0.76 -62.81
CA LYS A 805 -17.47 -1.64 -61.67
C LYS A 805 -16.29 -1.52 -60.71
N LEU A 806 -16.48 -0.84 -59.59
CA LEU A 806 -15.44 -0.46 -58.64
C LEU A 806 -15.70 -1.10 -57.27
N GLN A 807 -14.65 -1.24 -56.47
CA GLN A 807 -14.73 -1.69 -55.09
C GLN A 807 -14.22 -0.57 -54.18
N ILE A 808 -14.89 -0.35 -53.05
CA ILE A 808 -14.43 0.58 -52.02
C ILE A 808 -13.23 -0.06 -51.28
N ASP A 809 -12.16 0.72 -51.13
CA ASP A 809 -10.97 0.36 -50.37
C ASP A 809 -11.12 0.80 -48.92
N ASP A 810 -11.24 2.12 -48.71
CA ASP A 810 -11.40 2.73 -47.38
C ASP A 810 -12.15 4.08 -47.46
N ILE A 811 -12.55 4.59 -46.29
CA ILE A 811 -13.18 5.90 -46.11
C ILE A 811 -12.13 6.90 -45.59
N TYR A 812 -11.97 8.03 -46.28
CA TYR A 812 -10.93 9.02 -45.99
C TYR A 812 -11.45 10.32 -45.38
N GLY A 813 -12.69 10.68 -45.70
CA GLY A 813 -13.25 11.98 -45.35
C GLY A 813 -14.74 11.90 -45.04
N ARG A 814 -15.23 12.88 -44.28
CA ARG A 814 -16.66 13.05 -43.98
C ARG A 814 -17.04 14.52 -44.09
N ARG A 815 -18.14 14.80 -44.79
CA ARG A 815 -18.71 16.15 -44.91
C ARG A 815 -20.20 16.15 -44.62
N LYS A 816 -20.71 17.30 -44.21
CA LYS A 816 -22.12 17.48 -43.88
C LYS A 816 -22.96 17.65 -45.15
N ALA A 817 -23.98 16.81 -45.33
CA ALA A 817 -24.91 16.86 -46.44
C ALA A 817 -26.35 17.00 -45.93
N LYS A 818 -26.91 18.22 -45.98
CA LYS A 818 -28.27 18.56 -45.50
C LYS A 818 -28.53 18.10 -44.04
N ARG A 819 -29.19 16.94 -43.86
CA ARG A 819 -29.58 16.33 -42.57
C ARG A 819 -28.76 15.07 -42.21
N SER A 820 -27.81 14.66 -43.07
CA SER A 820 -26.98 13.47 -42.91
C SER A 820 -25.51 13.77 -43.28
N PHE A 821 -24.68 12.73 -43.42
CA PHE A 821 -23.27 12.81 -43.80
C PHE A 821 -23.01 12.15 -45.16
N GLU A 822 -22.07 12.71 -45.89
CA GLU A 822 -21.43 12.09 -47.05
C GLU A 822 -20.00 11.72 -46.68
N TYR A 823 -19.53 10.58 -47.17
CA TYR A 823 -18.23 10.02 -46.92
C TYR A 823 -17.43 9.98 -48.22
N GLU A 824 -16.18 10.39 -48.13
CA GLU A 824 -15.23 10.31 -49.23
C GLU A 824 -14.65 8.91 -49.26
N VAL A 825 -14.96 8.17 -50.32
CA VAL A 825 -14.50 6.79 -50.51
C VAL A 825 -13.36 6.76 -51.51
N GLN A 826 -12.33 5.98 -51.20
CA GLN A 826 -11.30 5.62 -52.15
C GLN A 826 -11.65 4.31 -52.84
N TRP A 827 -11.44 4.25 -54.15
CA TRP A 827 -11.62 3.03 -54.92
C TRP A 827 -10.33 2.21 -54.98
N VAL A 828 -10.45 0.88 -54.88
CA VAL A 828 -9.31 -0.04 -54.95
C VAL A 828 -8.52 0.17 -56.25
N GLY A 829 -7.22 0.43 -56.13
CA GLY A 829 -6.30 0.57 -57.26
C GLY A 829 -6.47 1.86 -58.07
N ARG A 830 -7.14 2.88 -57.52
CA ARG A 830 -7.36 4.18 -58.18
C ARG A 830 -6.66 5.33 -57.44
N PRO A 831 -6.24 6.39 -58.17
CA PRO A 831 -5.68 7.59 -57.57
C PRO A 831 -6.73 8.35 -56.74
N PHE A 832 -6.26 9.14 -55.77
CA PHE A 832 -7.12 9.96 -54.89
C PHE A 832 -8.00 10.97 -55.65
N ASP A 833 -7.62 11.36 -56.86
CA ASP A 833 -8.40 12.27 -57.70
C ASP A 833 -9.76 11.66 -58.14
N ASP A 834 -9.86 10.32 -58.15
CA ASP A 834 -11.08 9.58 -58.51
C ASP A 834 -12.02 9.36 -57.30
N ASN A 835 -11.69 9.90 -56.12
CA ASN A 835 -12.49 9.75 -54.91
C ASN A 835 -13.91 10.28 -55.10
N ALA A 836 -14.88 9.55 -54.55
CA ALA A 836 -16.29 9.91 -54.65
C ALA A 836 -16.89 10.23 -53.28
N TRP A 837 -17.80 11.20 -53.23
CA TRP A 837 -18.59 11.51 -52.04
C TRP A 837 -19.91 10.73 -52.10
N ILE A 838 -20.08 9.80 -51.15
CA ILE A 838 -21.22 8.87 -51.11
C ILE A 838 -22.01 9.09 -49.82
N SER A 839 -23.33 9.13 -49.93
CA SER A 839 -24.23 9.29 -48.78
C SER A 839 -24.20 8.08 -47.85
N ARG A 840 -24.31 8.31 -46.53
CA ARG A 840 -24.44 7.27 -45.49
C ARG A 840 -25.38 6.11 -45.88
N GLU A 841 -26.60 6.46 -46.29
CA GLU A 841 -27.67 5.50 -46.62
C GLU A 841 -27.24 4.50 -47.70
N LYS A 842 -26.51 4.97 -48.73
CA LYS A 842 -26.00 4.10 -49.81
C LYS A 842 -24.88 3.17 -49.33
N LEU A 843 -24.01 3.65 -48.44
CA LEU A 843 -22.94 2.83 -47.90
C LEU A 843 -23.49 1.74 -46.97
N GLU A 844 -24.51 2.07 -46.18
CA GLU A 844 -25.24 1.10 -45.35
C GLU A 844 -25.95 0.04 -46.22
N GLU A 845 -26.64 0.45 -47.30
CA GLU A 845 -27.26 -0.47 -48.28
C GLU A 845 -26.24 -1.43 -48.93
N TRP A 846 -25.01 -0.96 -49.16
CA TRP A 846 -23.93 -1.77 -49.73
C TRP A 846 -23.17 -2.61 -48.70
N GLY A 847 -23.53 -2.55 -47.42
CA GLY A 847 -22.94 -3.35 -46.35
C GLY A 847 -21.71 -2.75 -45.68
N PHE A 848 -21.43 -1.46 -45.88
CA PHE A 848 -20.28 -0.75 -45.30
C PHE A 848 -20.64 -0.03 -43.98
N GLU A 849 -21.72 -0.42 -43.30
CA GLU A 849 -22.20 0.21 -42.05
C GLU A 849 -21.12 0.24 -40.96
N LYS A 850 -20.39 -0.86 -40.75
CA LYS A 850 -19.33 -0.94 -39.74
C LYS A 850 -18.14 -0.03 -40.03
N LEU A 851 -17.75 0.10 -41.31
CA LEU A 851 -16.69 1.01 -41.75
C LEU A 851 -17.10 2.47 -41.54
N VAL A 852 -18.34 2.81 -41.90
CA VAL A 852 -18.93 4.13 -41.65
C VAL A 852 -18.97 4.44 -40.15
N GLN A 853 -19.43 3.50 -39.33
CA GLN A 853 -19.50 3.66 -37.88
C GLN A 853 -18.12 3.79 -37.23
N ALA A 854 -17.13 3.04 -37.71
CA ALA A 854 -15.74 3.15 -37.25
C ALA A 854 -15.13 4.52 -37.60
N PHE A 855 -15.39 5.03 -38.80
CA PHE A 855 -14.95 6.35 -39.22
C PHE A 855 -15.63 7.47 -38.41
N ASP A 856 -16.94 7.34 -38.16
CA ASP A 856 -17.68 8.28 -37.31
C ASP A 856 -17.16 8.32 -35.87
N ASP A 857 -16.89 7.17 -35.28
CA ASP A 857 -16.31 7.07 -33.94
C ASP A 857 -14.91 7.69 -33.89
N LYS A 858 -14.09 7.48 -34.92
CA LYS A 858 -12.76 8.08 -35.05
C LYS A 858 -12.83 9.59 -35.12
N GLU A 859 -13.71 10.14 -35.95
CA GLU A 859 -13.93 11.59 -36.03
C GLU A 859 -14.50 12.16 -34.73
N ALA A 860 -15.41 11.43 -34.07
CA ALA A 860 -15.96 11.83 -32.77
C ALA A 860 -14.90 11.83 -31.66
N ALA A 861 -14.02 10.83 -31.64
CA ALA A 861 -12.89 10.72 -30.71
C ALA A 861 -11.86 11.83 -30.97
N ARG A 862 -11.52 12.08 -32.24
CA ARG A 862 -10.61 13.15 -32.66
C ARG A 862 -11.12 14.51 -32.18
N ALA A 863 -12.41 14.81 -32.39
CA ALA A 863 -13.06 16.03 -31.89
C ALA A 863 -12.96 16.19 -30.36
N GLY A 864 -12.99 15.08 -29.61
CA GLY A 864 -12.73 15.09 -28.16
C GLY A 864 -11.25 15.32 -27.82
N ALA A 865 -10.34 14.65 -28.52
CA ALA A 865 -8.89 14.73 -28.29
C ALA A 865 -8.30 16.12 -28.58
N TRP A 866 -8.88 16.91 -29.49
CA TRP A 866 -8.43 18.30 -29.74
C TRP A 866 -8.56 19.22 -28.52
N THR A 867 -9.37 18.86 -27.52
CA THR A 867 -9.58 19.69 -26.33
C THR A 867 -8.52 19.51 -25.25
N ARG A 868 -7.75 18.40 -25.27
CA ARG A 868 -6.79 18.03 -24.22
C ARG A 868 -5.56 17.36 -24.83
N SER A 869 -4.38 17.85 -24.48
CA SER A 869 -3.11 17.24 -24.91
C SER A 869 -2.77 16.02 -24.05
N LEU A 870 -2.19 14.99 -24.67
CA LEU A 870 -1.81 13.77 -23.96
C LEU A 870 -0.44 13.90 -23.27
N THR A 871 -0.30 14.92 -22.42
CA THR A 871 0.92 15.21 -21.63
C THR A 871 0.78 14.69 -20.21
N ALA A 872 1.91 14.37 -19.56
CA ALA A 872 1.90 13.85 -18.18
C ALA A 872 1.25 14.82 -17.20
N VAL A 873 1.47 16.12 -17.37
CA VAL A 873 0.91 17.18 -16.51
C VAL A 873 -0.61 17.27 -16.63
N GLU A 874 -1.15 17.18 -17.86
CA GLU A 874 -2.60 17.27 -18.05
C GLU A 874 -3.33 16.00 -17.59
N VAL A 875 -2.70 14.84 -17.74
CA VAL A 875 -3.23 13.57 -17.23
C VAL A 875 -3.24 13.56 -15.70
N GLU A 876 -2.17 14.05 -15.06
CA GLU A 876 -2.11 14.19 -13.60
C GLU A 876 -3.21 15.15 -13.09
N ARG A 877 -3.38 16.31 -13.73
CA ARG A 877 -4.45 17.25 -13.39
C ARG A 877 -5.84 16.60 -13.50
N HIS A 878 -6.10 15.85 -14.58
CA HIS A 878 -7.38 15.18 -14.79
C HIS A 878 -7.64 14.06 -13.77
N LEU A 879 -6.62 13.32 -13.36
CA LEU A 879 -6.71 12.36 -12.26
C LEU A 879 -6.98 13.06 -10.91
N GLY A 880 -6.35 14.22 -10.68
CA GLY A 880 -6.59 15.09 -9.53
C GLY A 880 -8.02 15.63 -9.46
N ASP A 881 -8.59 16.04 -10.59
CA ASP A 881 -9.99 16.50 -10.72
C ASP A 881 -11.01 15.41 -10.32
N LEU A 882 -10.60 14.14 -10.34
CA LEU A 882 -11.39 12.98 -9.89
C LEU A 882 -10.95 12.44 -8.53
N GLY A 883 -10.19 13.23 -7.77
CA GLY A 883 -9.81 12.95 -6.39
C GLY A 883 -8.72 11.87 -6.24
N LEU A 884 -7.85 11.70 -7.24
CA LEU A 884 -6.62 10.90 -7.13
C LEU A 884 -5.40 11.83 -6.98
N PRO A 885 -4.70 11.84 -5.83
CA PRO A 885 -3.53 12.69 -5.62
C PRO A 885 -2.38 12.38 -6.59
N SER A 886 -1.54 13.40 -6.88
CA SER A 886 -0.41 13.30 -7.82
C SER A 886 0.55 12.15 -7.50
N GLU A 887 0.82 11.90 -6.22
CA GLU A 887 1.68 10.79 -5.77
C GLU A 887 1.20 9.43 -6.29
N PHE A 888 -0.12 9.18 -6.21
CA PHE A 888 -0.71 7.94 -6.70
C PHE A 888 -0.94 7.94 -8.21
N ALA A 889 -1.18 9.12 -8.79
CA ALA A 889 -1.48 9.28 -10.20
C ALA A 889 -0.24 9.03 -11.07
N THR A 890 0.92 9.57 -10.68
CA THR A 890 2.11 9.65 -11.54
C THR A 890 3.23 8.72 -11.10
N HIS A 891 3.39 8.48 -9.80
CA HIS A 891 4.59 7.80 -9.26
C HIS A 891 4.33 6.37 -8.80
N ASN A 892 3.12 6.07 -8.30
CA ASN A 892 2.78 4.70 -7.90
C ASN A 892 2.28 3.85 -9.07
N HIS A 893 2.71 2.59 -9.07
CA HIS A 893 2.15 1.57 -9.97
C HIS A 893 0.72 1.22 -9.58
N ILE A 894 -0.11 0.89 -10.58
CA ILE A 894 -1.50 0.47 -10.41
C ILE A 894 -1.62 -0.74 -9.46
N LYS A 895 -0.60 -1.61 -9.39
CA LYS A 895 -0.51 -2.71 -8.42
C LYS A 895 -0.71 -2.27 -6.97
N GLY A 896 -0.18 -1.10 -6.60
CA GLY A 896 -0.23 -0.57 -5.24
C GLY A 896 -1.49 0.22 -4.90
N LEU A 897 -2.45 0.33 -5.83
CA LEU A 897 -3.68 1.11 -5.62
C LEU A 897 -4.79 0.25 -5.00
N SER A 898 -5.54 0.87 -4.08
CA SER A 898 -6.78 0.31 -3.53
C SER A 898 -7.89 0.20 -4.58
N GLY A 899 -8.92 -0.62 -4.32
CA GLY A 899 -10.08 -0.77 -5.21
C GLY A 899 -10.76 0.56 -5.56
N GLY A 900 -10.99 1.43 -4.56
CA GLY A 900 -11.58 2.75 -4.80
C GLY A 900 -10.68 3.70 -5.60
N GLN A 901 -9.36 3.65 -5.40
CA GLN A 901 -8.41 4.39 -6.25
C GLN A 901 -8.43 3.87 -7.69
N LYS A 902 -8.49 2.54 -7.89
CA LYS A 902 -8.62 1.94 -9.23
C LYS A 902 -9.91 2.40 -9.93
N VAL A 903 -11.05 2.54 -9.21
CA VAL A 903 -12.29 3.09 -9.81
C VAL A 903 -12.10 4.53 -10.26
N LYS A 904 -11.42 5.37 -9.47
CA LYS A 904 -11.09 6.74 -9.87
C LYS A 904 -10.25 6.77 -11.15
N VAL A 905 -9.29 5.85 -11.30
CA VAL A 905 -8.49 5.70 -12.52
C VAL A 905 -9.34 5.29 -13.72
N VAL A 906 -10.23 4.31 -13.56
CA VAL A 906 -11.16 3.87 -14.61
C VAL A 906 -12.10 5.02 -15.02
N LEU A 907 -12.69 5.71 -14.05
CA LEU A 907 -13.57 6.84 -14.29
C LEU A 907 -12.83 7.98 -15.00
N ALA A 908 -11.59 8.25 -14.59
CA ALA A 908 -10.73 9.23 -15.25
C ALA A 908 -10.41 8.84 -16.69
N ALA A 909 -10.05 7.59 -16.93
CA ALA A 909 -9.81 7.08 -18.26
C ALA A 909 -11.07 7.22 -19.13
N ALA A 910 -12.23 6.74 -18.66
CA ALA A 910 -13.50 6.81 -19.39
C ALA A 910 -13.93 8.24 -19.72
N MET A 911 -13.64 9.20 -18.85
CA MET A 911 -14.00 10.62 -19.05
C MET A 911 -12.98 11.40 -19.89
N TRP A 912 -11.86 10.79 -20.31
CA TRP A 912 -10.76 11.51 -20.98
C TRP A 912 -11.16 12.22 -22.28
N LEU A 913 -12.00 11.59 -23.11
CA LEU A 913 -12.46 12.12 -24.40
C LEU A 913 -13.75 12.97 -24.30
N ASN A 914 -14.09 13.51 -23.13
CA ASN A 914 -15.28 14.34 -22.90
C ASN A 914 -16.57 13.68 -23.48
N PRO A 915 -16.99 12.53 -22.93
CA PRO A 915 -18.16 11.80 -23.40
C PRO A 915 -19.44 12.62 -23.23
N HIS A 916 -20.47 12.31 -24.03
CA HIS A 916 -21.78 12.98 -23.91
C HIS A 916 -22.80 12.14 -23.14
N ILE A 917 -22.62 10.82 -23.10
CA ILE A 917 -23.38 9.90 -22.27
C ILE A 917 -22.39 9.13 -21.42
N LEU A 918 -22.63 9.11 -20.11
CA LEU A 918 -21.90 8.32 -19.14
C LEU A 918 -22.80 7.18 -18.64
N VAL A 919 -22.31 5.95 -18.77
CA VAL A 919 -22.98 4.75 -18.27
C VAL A 919 -22.15 4.15 -17.14
N LEU A 920 -22.75 4.03 -15.96
CA LEU A 920 -22.11 3.50 -14.76
C LEU A 920 -22.82 2.21 -14.34
N ASP A 921 -22.11 1.08 -14.36
CA ASP A 921 -22.62 -0.20 -13.87
C ASP A 921 -22.12 -0.46 -12.43
N GLU A 922 -23.03 -0.30 -11.47
CA GLU A 922 -22.81 -0.45 -10.03
C GLU A 922 -21.62 0.35 -9.46
N PRO A 923 -21.58 1.69 -9.65
CA PRO A 923 -20.47 2.53 -9.19
C PRO A 923 -20.33 2.58 -7.66
N THR A 924 -21.37 2.18 -6.93
CA THR A 924 -21.46 2.23 -5.47
C THR A 924 -20.65 1.14 -4.77
N ASN A 925 -20.34 0.03 -5.44
CA ASN A 925 -19.69 -1.13 -4.80
C ASN A 925 -18.23 -0.89 -4.39
N TYR A 926 -17.59 0.14 -4.93
CA TYR A 926 -16.15 0.34 -4.81
C TYR A 926 -15.76 1.78 -4.42
N LEU A 927 -16.75 2.67 -4.26
CA LEU A 927 -16.54 4.06 -3.83
C LEU A 927 -17.06 4.24 -2.40
N ASP A 928 -16.29 4.94 -1.57
CA ASP A 928 -16.76 5.45 -0.28
C ASP A 928 -17.95 6.34 -0.43
N ARG A 929 -18.71 6.47 0.66
CA ARG A 929 -19.71 7.53 0.86
C ARG A 929 -19.20 8.94 0.52
N ASP A 930 -17.97 9.31 0.87
CA ASP A 930 -17.40 10.64 0.54
C ASP A 930 -17.18 10.79 -0.97
N SER A 931 -16.50 9.83 -1.60
CA SER A 931 -16.34 9.81 -3.07
C SER A 931 -17.67 9.66 -3.81
N LEU A 932 -18.64 8.97 -3.23
CA LEU A 932 -19.99 8.77 -3.77
C LEU A 932 -20.83 10.04 -3.64
N GLY A 933 -20.67 10.79 -2.54
CA GLY A 933 -21.20 12.15 -2.40
C GLY A 933 -20.59 13.10 -3.44
N ALA A 934 -19.27 13.09 -3.59
CA ALA A 934 -18.56 13.86 -4.62
C ALA A 934 -19.00 13.47 -6.04
N LEU A 935 -19.18 12.18 -6.31
CA LEU A 935 -19.70 11.68 -7.58
C LEU A 935 -21.15 12.09 -7.79
N THR A 936 -21.98 12.08 -6.75
CA THR A 936 -23.39 12.51 -6.81
C THR A 936 -23.49 13.97 -7.22
N GLU A 937 -22.70 14.84 -6.58
CA GLU A 937 -22.61 16.27 -6.94
C GLU A 937 -22.11 16.44 -8.38
N ALA A 938 -21.04 15.74 -8.76
CA ALA A 938 -20.48 15.85 -10.10
C ALA A 938 -21.42 15.33 -11.20
N LEU A 939 -22.16 14.24 -10.96
CA LEU A 939 -23.14 13.69 -11.91
C LEU A 939 -24.38 14.59 -12.05
N ARG A 940 -24.74 15.32 -10.98
CA ARG A 940 -25.80 16.31 -11.03
C ARG A 940 -25.40 17.48 -11.93
N ASP A 941 -24.17 17.97 -11.79
CA ASP A 941 -23.65 19.11 -12.53
C ASP A 941 -23.21 18.77 -13.96
N PHE A 942 -22.95 17.49 -14.26
CA PHE A 942 -22.50 17.03 -15.56
C PHE A 942 -23.45 17.41 -16.71
N GLY A 943 -22.96 18.14 -17.72
CA GLY A 943 -23.76 18.62 -18.84
C GLY A 943 -24.30 17.56 -19.81
N GLY A 944 -23.93 16.28 -19.65
CA GLY A 944 -24.30 15.15 -20.51
C GLY A 944 -25.33 14.20 -19.88
N GLY A 945 -25.74 13.18 -20.63
CA GLY A 945 -26.70 12.17 -20.18
C GLY A 945 -26.04 11.14 -19.26
N VAL A 946 -26.77 10.65 -18.26
CA VAL A 946 -26.27 9.66 -17.29
C VAL A 946 -27.23 8.47 -17.21
N VAL A 947 -26.68 7.26 -17.30
CA VAL A 947 -27.38 5.99 -17.07
C VAL A 947 -26.65 5.23 -15.97
N ILE A 948 -27.35 4.93 -14.88
CA ILE A 948 -26.79 4.30 -13.69
C ILE A 948 -27.51 2.98 -13.44
N ILE A 949 -26.76 1.88 -13.35
CA ILE A 949 -27.23 0.65 -12.71
C ILE A 949 -26.76 0.72 -11.25
N SER A 950 -27.69 0.69 -10.31
CA SER A 950 -27.33 0.54 -8.89
C SER A 950 -28.50 -0.03 -8.10
N HIS A 951 -28.18 -0.83 -7.09
CA HIS A 951 -29.14 -1.27 -6.07
C HIS A 951 -29.35 -0.23 -4.95
N HIS A 952 -28.51 0.80 -4.86
CA HIS A 952 -28.54 1.78 -3.78
C HIS A 952 -29.55 2.90 -4.08
N ARG A 953 -30.71 2.86 -3.42
CA ARG A 953 -31.81 3.81 -3.67
C ARG A 953 -31.43 5.25 -3.34
N ASP A 954 -30.75 5.48 -2.23
CA ASP A 954 -30.34 6.84 -1.85
C ASP A 954 -29.45 7.53 -2.91
N PHE A 955 -28.64 6.74 -3.62
CA PHE A 955 -27.77 7.24 -4.68
C PHE A 955 -28.55 7.51 -5.98
N THR A 956 -29.42 6.59 -6.37
CA THR A 956 -30.23 6.75 -7.59
C THR A 956 -31.29 7.84 -7.43
N ASP A 957 -31.97 7.93 -6.29
CA ASP A 957 -33.01 8.93 -6.02
C ASP A 957 -32.42 10.36 -5.94
N ALA A 958 -31.15 10.51 -5.56
CA ALA A 958 -30.47 11.79 -5.51
C ALA A 958 -30.10 12.37 -6.89
N ILE A 959 -30.07 11.54 -7.94
CA ILE A 959 -29.54 11.89 -9.27
C ILE A 959 -30.55 11.64 -10.39
N CYS A 960 -31.22 10.48 -10.37
CA CYS A 960 -32.02 9.96 -11.46
C CYS A 960 -33.47 10.46 -11.40
N THR A 961 -33.98 10.91 -12.55
CA THR A 961 -35.36 11.35 -12.72
C THR A 961 -36.22 10.32 -13.44
N GLU A 962 -35.58 9.39 -14.16
CA GLU A 962 -36.22 8.31 -14.91
C GLU A 962 -35.78 6.96 -14.36
N THR A 963 -36.68 5.98 -14.35
CA THR A 963 -36.40 4.63 -13.84
C THR A 963 -36.78 3.57 -14.88
N TRP A 964 -35.81 2.72 -15.20
CA TRP A 964 -35.92 1.57 -16.09
C TRP A 964 -35.97 0.30 -15.24
N SER A 965 -37.17 -0.23 -15.02
CA SER A 965 -37.37 -1.46 -14.26
C SER A 965 -37.37 -2.66 -15.20
N ILE A 966 -36.44 -3.60 -14.98
CA ILE A 966 -36.35 -4.85 -15.75
C ILE A 966 -36.83 -6.01 -14.89
N GLN A 967 -37.88 -6.69 -15.35
CA GLN A 967 -38.42 -7.88 -14.71
C GLN A 967 -38.67 -8.97 -15.75
N ALA A 968 -38.19 -10.18 -15.48
CA ALA A 968 -38.35 -11.34 -16.37
C ALA A 968 -37.94 -11.09 -17.85
N GLY A 969 -36.95 -10.22 -18.08
CA GLY A 969 -36.48 -9.87 -19.43
C GLY A 969 -37.34 -8.85 -20.17
N GLU A 970 -38.29 -8.19 -19.50
CA GLU A 970 -39.11 -7.09 -20.04
C GLU A 970 -38.77 -5.76 -19.37
N LEU A 971 -38.85 -4.67 -20.13
CA LEU A 971 -38.48 -3.32 -19.68
C LEU A 971 -39.73 -2.46 -19.47
N THR A 972 -39.85 -1.89 -18.26
CA THR A 972 -40.84 -0.85 -17.94
C THR A 972 -40.13 0.47 -17.66
N VAL A 973 -40.51 1.54 -18.37
CA VAL A 973 -39.91 2.88 -18.21
C VAL A 973 -40.88 3.79 -17.48
N THR A 974 -40.43 4.42 -16.40
CA THR A 974 -41.20 5.36 -15.57
C THR A 974 -40.43 6.68 -15.37
N GLY A 975 -41.14 7.78 -15.11
CA GLY A 975 -40.53 9.11 -14.89
C GLY A 975 -40.13 9.89 -16.16
N ASN A 976 -40.27 9.29 -17.34
CA ASN A 976 -39.94 9.96 -18.61
C ASN A 976 -41.12 10.80 -19.13
N ASN A 977 -40.86 12.03 -19.57
CA ASN A 977 -41.86 12.90 -20.23
C ASN A 977 -42.44 12.30 -21.53
N TYR A 978 -41.82 11.24 -22.07
CA TYR A 978 -42.28 10.54 -23.26
C TYR A 978 -43.55 9.71 -23.04
N THR A 979 -43.71 8.99 -21.92
CA THR A 979 -44.90 8.16 -21.67
C THR A 979 -46.15 9.05 -21.55
N GLN A 980 -46.06 10.20 -20.89
CA GLN A 980 -47.17 11.17 -20.86
C GLN A 980 -47.54 11.73 -22.25
N ARG A 981 -46.57 11.89 -23.16
CA ARG A 981 -46.80 12.33 -24.55
C ARG A 981 -47.26 11.22 -25.49
N ALA A 982 -46.87 9.97 -25.22
CA ALA A 982 -47.30 8.79 -25.96
C ALA A 982 -48.71 8.37 -25.55
N GLU A 983 -49.03 8.37 -24.25
CA GLU A 983 -50.38 8.15 -23.73
C GLU A 983 -51.35 9.21 -24.23
N SER A 984 -50.97 10.49 -24.24
CA SER A 984 -51.83 11.54 -24.82
C SER A 984 -52.00 11.44 -26.35
N LYS A 985 -51.07 10.79 -27.08
CA LYS A 985 -51.24 10.48 -28.51
C LYS A 985 -52.06 9.22 -28.76
N ILE A 986 -51.96 8.22 -27.89
CA ILE A 986 -52.75 6.98 -27.96
C ILE A 986 -54.20 7.27 -27.59
N VAL A 987 -54.45 8.07 -26.55
CA VAL A 987 -55.80 8.56 -26.20
C VAL A 987 -56.40 9.44 -27.31
N GLN A 988 -55.58 10.18 -28.07
CA GLN A 988 -56.03 10.91 -29.26
C GLN A 988 -56.31 10.01 -30.46
N GLN A 989 -55.56 8.92 -30.65
CA GLN A 989 -55.78 7.95 -31.75
C GLN A 989 -56.97 7.02 -31.48
N GLU A 990 -57.21 6.59 -30.24
CA GLU A 990 -58.37 5.77 -29.90
C GLU A 990 -59.69 6.55 -29.99
N ALA A 991 -59.65 7.88 -29.86
CA ALA A 991 -60.80 8.74 -30.07
C ALA A 991 -61.16 8.97 -31.56
N GLU A 992 -60.30 8.60 -32.51
CA GLU A 992 -60.46 8.88 -33.95
C GLU A 992 -61.18 7.78 -34.75
N THR A 993 -61.57 6.67 -34.14
CA THR A 993 -62.38 5.61 -34.80
C THR A 993 -63.75 5.47 -34.15
N LYS A 994 -64.78 6.08 -34.74
CA LYS A 994 -66.18 5.73 -34.48
C LYS A 994 -66.68 4.79 -35.57
N ILE A 995 -67.17 3.64 -35.13
CA ILE A 995 -67.86 2.64 -35.96
C ILE A 995 -69.36 2.93 -35.81
N ASP A 996 -70.08 3.12 -36.92
CA ASP A 996 -71.53 3.25 -36.87
C ASP A 996 -72.20 1.89 -36.63
N ALA A 997 -73.51 1.88 -36.35
CA ALA A 997 -74.26 0.65 -36.04
C ALA A 997 -74.33 -0.37 -37.20
N PHE A 998 -73.75 -0.07 -38.38
CA PHE A 998 -73.67 -0.96 -39.54
C PHE A 998 -72.23 -1.38 -39.89
N GLY A 999 -71.23 -1.01 -39.08
CA GLY A 999 -69.88 -1.59 -39.16
C GLY A 999 -68.93 -0.91 -40.15
N ASN A 1000 -69.22 0.30 -40.63
CA ASN A 1000 -68.29 1.04 -41.50
C ASN A 1000 -67.35 1.94 -40.69
N VAL A 1001 -66.07 1.94 -41.07
CA VAL A 1001 -65.00 2.74 -40.44
C VAL A 1001 -64.75 3.99 -41.29
N GLU A 1002 -65.18 5.16 -40.80
CA GLU A 1002 -64.82 6.44 -41.42
C GLU A 1002 -63.59 7.06 -40.76
N LYS A 1003 -62.54 7.35 -41.55
CA LYS A 1003 -61.35 8.08 -41.10
C LYS A 1003 -61.57 9.58 -41.27
N VAL A 1004 -61.71 10.31 -40.17
CA VAL A 1004 -61.69 11.78 -40.20
C VAL A 1004 -60.25 12.25 -40.43
N LYS A 1005 -60.01 13.02 -41.50
CA LYS A 1005 -58.70 13.66 -41.75
C LYS A 1005 -58.45 14.74 -40.70
N SER A 1006 -57.44 14.56 -39.86
CA SER A 1006 -57.01 15.60 -38.91
C SER A 1006 -56.45 16.83 -39.64
N THR A 1007 -56.82 18.01 -39.12
CA THR A 1007 -56.40 19.31 -39.64
C THR A 1007 -54.91 19.54 -39.40
N ARG A 1008 -54.19 19.92 -40.46
CA ARG A 1008 -52.76 20.27 -40.41
C ARG A 1008 -52.57 21.56 -39.60
N LYS A 1009 -51.86 21.50 -38.46
CA LYS A 1009 -51.42 22.70 -37.73
C LYS A 1009 -50.53 23.58 -38.61
N LEU A 1010 -50.94 24.83 -38.81
CA LEU A 1010 -50.25 25.84 -39.60
C LEU A 1010 -48.87 26.15 -39.02
N SER A 1011 -47.86 26.29 -39.87
CA SER A 1011 -46.51 26.68 -39.46
C SER A 1011 -46.48 28.13 -38.95
N ARG A 1012 -45.48 28.49 -38.14
CA ARG A 1012 -45.28 29.87 -37.65
C ARG A 1012 -45.23 30.93 -38.76
N LYS A 1013 -44.81 30.56 -39.97
CA LYS A 1013 -44.79 31.45 -41.14
C LYS A 1013 -46.21 31.67 -41.69
N GLU A 1014 -47.00 30.60 -41.78
CA GLU A 1014 -48.39 30.63 -42.26
C GLU A 1014 -49.32 31.36 -41.29
N ILE A 1015 -49.12 31.20 -39.97
CA ILE A 1015 -49.87 31.96 -38.93
C ILE A 1015 -49.61 33.47 -39.06
N LYS A 1016 -48.34 33.86 -39.28
CA LYS A 1016 -47.96 35.26 -39.42
C LYS A 1016 -48.50 35.89 -40.71
N GLU A 1017 -48.62 35.10 -41.78
CA GLU A 1017 -49.29 35.50 -43.03
C GLU A 1017 -50.81 35.64 -42.85
N LYS A 1018 -51.45 34.73 -42.13
CA LYS A 1018 -52.89 34.77 -41.81
C LYS A 1018 -53.24 36.01 -40.97
N GLN A 1019 -52.42 36.32 -39.96
CA GLN A 1019 -52.54 37.54 -39.16
C GLN A 1019 -52.35 38.82 -39.98
N LYS A 1020 -51.39 38.82 -40.92
CA LYS A 1020 -51.16 39.96 -41.82
C LYS A 1020 -52.31 40.17 -42.81
N ARG A 1021 -52.93 39.08 -43.29
CA ARG A 1021 -54.17 39.13 -44.10
C ARG A 1021 -55.37 39.62 -43.30
N ARG A 1022 -55.56 39.17 -42.06
CA ARG A 1022 -56.63 39.63 -41.15
C ARG A 1022 -56.51 41.13 -40.86
N ALA A 1023 -55.31 41.61 -40.56
CA ALA A 1023 -55.05 43.04 -40.36
C ALA A 1023 -55.31 43.88 -41.63
N ALA A 1024 -55.09 43.32 -42.82
CA ALA A 1024 -55.40 43.97 -44.09
C ALA A 1024 -56.90 43.96 -44.42
N ALA A 1025 -57.64 42.91 -44.04
CA ALA A 1025 -59.10 42.81 -44.21
C ALA A 1025 -59.86 43.76 -43.26
N ILE A 1026 -59.42 43.85 -42.00
CA ILE A 1026 -59.95 44.83 -41.03
C ILE A 1026 -59.72 46.27 -41.52
N LYS A 1027 -58.56 46.54 -42.12
CA LYS A 1027 -58.28 47.86 -42.75
C LYS A 1027 -59.14 48.16 -43.98
N ARG A 1028 -59.76 47.15 -44.60
CA ARG A 1028 -60.68 47.29 -45.75
C ARG A 1028 -62.16 47.30 -45.33
N GLY A 1029 -62.46 47.20 -44.04
CA GLY A 1029 -63.83 47.27 -43.51
C GLY A 1029 -64.65 45.98 -43.69
N GLU A 1030 -63.99 44.83 -43.87
CA GLU A 1030 -64.64 43.52 -43.96
C GLU A 1030 -64.85 42.91 -42.56
N GLU A 1031 -66.05 42.36 -42.28
CA GLU A 1031 -66.33 41.62 -41.04
C GLU A 1031 -65.55 40.29 -41.01
N VAL A 1032 -64.86 40.02 -39.90
CA VAL A 1032 -64.09 38.79 -39.70
C VAL A 1032 -64.65 38.05 -38.49
N SER A 1033 -65.19 36.85 -38.70
CA SER A 1033 -65.73 35.96 -37.67
C SER A 1033 -64.63 35.35 -36.78
N ASP A 1034 -64.87 35.27 -35.46
CA ASP A 1034 -63.96 34.64 -34.48
C ASP A 1034 -63.99 33.10 -34.51
N SER A 1035 -64.86 32.48 -35.30
CA SER A 1035 -64.97 31.02 -35.42
C SER A 1035 -63.84 30.35 -36.22
N GLU A 1036 -62.84 31.10 -36.68
CA GLU A 1036 -61.66 30.58 -37.39
C GLU A 1036 -60.42 30.38 -36.50
N ASP A 1037 -60.49 30.76 -35.22
CA ASP A 1037 -59.37 30.69 -34.28
C ASP A 1037 -59.30 29.36 -33.48
N GLU A 1038 -60.29 28.47 -33.64
CA GLU A 1038 -60.30 27.13 -33.03
C GLU A 1038 -60.30 26.03 -34.09
N LEU A 1039 -59.14 25.72 -34.69
CA LEU A 1039 -58.81 24.43 -35.34
C LEU A 1039 -57.30 24.25 -35.58
#